data_AF-A0A381N5L6-F1
#
_entry.id   AF-A0A381N5L6-F1
#
_cell.length_a   1.000
_cell.length_b   1.000
_cell.length_c   1.000
_cell.angle_alpha   90.00
_cell.angle_beta   90.00
_cell.angle_gamma   90.00
#
_symmetry.space_group_name_H-M   'P 1'
#
loop_
_entity.id
_entity.type
_entity.pdbx_description
1 polymer ?
#
loop_
_entity_poly.entity_id
_entity_poly.type
_entity_poly.pdbx_seq_one_letter_code
_entity_poly.pdbx_strand_id
1 'polypeptide(L)'
;MVITKRLISSFIVAVGALTCVSLAMSQSGTSVYEGDWPNIHSGNAAQRYSPLDQINADNVGSLEIAWRFSTENFGPSTDFNNPSTPLEVDGVLYADIAATRNVVALDAATGQVLWLWRYQEGDRFDEAPRKGAGRGVAFWRDGDTARVLDVSPGYQLISLDAKTGIPDSNFGDNGIVDLYVGVRNGDDPRYPYPDIGISAPPFVMNDVIVVGAAHRTGGRPRSKFNTKGDIRGFDVRTGELLWTFHTIPERGEVGFESWLSGNDITGNSGVWAAISGDPELGHVYLPIEDPTGDYYGGDRHGDNLFSSGLVALDINTGERQWHYQFIHHDIWDWDVPSPPIITDLPNGRKVVMSVTKQAWVYTFDRLTGEPIWPIVERPVPTGDVPREWYSPTQPFPTRPAPFDRQGFTEDDLIDWTPEIRALALESIGGFRLSPSIYTPPSLADAPDGTRGLLSLPSSTGGSNWESSALDPETGILYVPSRTQLQVLALGKNPESDIDLSQGFGVRVPRVQGLEIVKPPYGRITAIDMNSGDHLWMIANADTPDRIANHPLLEGVDLPRTGVPTRSGILLTKTLLFAGERAGAADASPIFRAIDKQTGEIIAEMDLPSNQTGLPFTYEHEGKQYIAMFVGGGGNPAELVSYSLP
;
A
#
# COMPACT_ATOMS: atom_id res chain seq x y z
N MET A 1 -32.85 24.23 -73.84
CA MET A 1 -31.74 25.16 -73.53
C MET A 1 -30.74 24.38 -72.68
N VAL A 2 -29.58 24.06 -73.26
CA VAL A 2 -28.36 23.44 -72.67
C VAL A 2 -28.56 22.02 -72.04
N ILE A 3 -28.35 20.89 -72.74
CA ILE A 3 -27.07 20.19 -73.09
C ILE A 3 -26.39 19.68 -71.78
N THR A 4 -26.12 18.40 -71.46
CA THR A 4 -25.65 17.21 -72.22
C THR A 4 -25.62 15.93 -71.35
N LYS A 5 -25.86 14.76 -71.98
CA LYS A 5 -25.12 13.45 -71.96
C LYS A 5 -24.71 12.78 -70.62
N ARG A 6 -25.16 11.55 -70.33
CA ARG A 6 -24.68 10.17 -70.72
C ARG A 6 -23.97 9.49 -69.51
N LEU A 7 -24.49 8.39 -68.97
CA LEU A 7 -24.37 6.96 -69.37
C LEU A 7 -23.07 6.28 -68.83
N ILE A 8 -23.28 5.12 -68.18
CA ILE A 8 -22.48 3.86 -68.19
C ILE A 8 -21.63 3.50 -66.94
N SER A 9 -22.17 2.48 -66.25
CA SER A 9 -21.56 1.21 -65.79
C SER A 9 -20.71 1.08 -64.51
N SER A 10 -21.22 0.18 -63.66
CA SER A 10 -20.60 -1.03 -63.09
C SER A 10 -19.08 -1.11 -62.95
N PHE A 11 -18.58 -1.33 -61.72
CA PHE A 11 -17.74 -2.49 -61.32
C PHE A 11 -17.18 -2.35 -59.87
N ILE A 12 -17.30 -3.44 -59.09
CA ILE A 12 -16.24 -4.15 -58.32
C ILE A 12 -15.50 -3.51 -57.11
N VAL A 13 -15.60 -4.24 -55.99
CA VAL A 13 -14.58 -4.65 -54.98
C VAL A 13 -13.89 -3.57 -54.13
N ALA A 14 -14.03 -3.69 -52.80
CA ALA A 14 -12.93 -4.14 -51.93
C ALA A 14 -13.39 -4.27 -50.48
N VAL A 15 -13.19 -5.47 -49.94
CA VAL A 15 -13.12 -5.77 -48.51
C VAL A 15 -11.93 -4.99 -47.95
N GLY A 16 -12.20 -4.00 -47.11
CA GLY A 16 -11.19 -3.36 -46.27
C GLY A 16 -11.37 -3.83 -44.85
N ALA A 17 -10.50 -4.75 -44.42
CA ALA A 17 -10.36 -5.11 -43.02
C ALA A 17 -10.00 -3.85 -42.23
N LEU A 18 -10.93 -3.36 -41.42
CA LEU A 18 -10.64 -2.36 -40.39
C LEU A 18 -9.85 -3.09 -39.31
N THR A 19 -8.52 -2.97 -39.39
CA THR A 19 -7.64 -3.08 -38.24
C THR A 19 -8.10 -2.07 -37.20
N CYS A 20 -8.89 -2.53 -36.23
CA CYS A 20 -9.02 -1.84 -34.96
C CYS A 20 -7.66 -1.92 -34.27
N VAL A 21 -6.79 -0.97 -34.60
CA VAL A 21 -5.71 -0.59 -33.70
C VAL A 21 -6.41 0.07 -32.52
N SER A 22 -6.46 -0.65 -31.40
CA SER A 22 -6.84 -0.10 -30.11
C SER A 22 -5.85 1.01 -29.79
N LEU A 23 -6.20 2.25 -30.14
CA LEU A 23 -5.51 3.42 -29.62
C LEU A 23 -5.71 3.39 -28.11
N ALA A 24 -4.61 3.15 -27.39
CA ALA A 24 -4.54 3.30 -25.95
C ALA A 24 -5.10 4.67 -25.53
N MET A 25 -5.80 4.65 -24.42
CA MET A 25 -6.79 5.66 -24.05
C MET A 25 -6.17 7.06 -23.85
N SER A 26 -6.90 8.05 -24.35
CA SER A 26 -6.57 9.47 -24.35
C SER A 26 -6.45 10.02 -22.93
N GLN A 27 -5.26 10.53 -22.59
CA GLN A 27 -4.97 11.30 -21.39
C GLN A 27 -5.79 12.58 -21.28
N SER A 28 -6.15 12.92 -20.05
CA SER A 28 -6.13 14.30 -19.56
C SER A 28 -4.72 14.60 -19.01
N GLY A 29 -4.00 15.55 -19.60
CA GLY A 29 -2.88 16.26 -18.96
C GLY A 29 -1.47 15.64 -18.97
N THR A 30 -1.26 14.35 -19.24
CA THR A 30 0.11 13.78 -19.18
C THR A 30 0.39 12.82 -20.32
N SER A 31 0.75 13.33 -21.51
CA SER A 31 1.36 12.55 -22.61
C SER A 31 2.75 12.05 -22.27
N VAL A 32 2.77 11.09 -21.36
CA VAL A 32 3.93 10.35 -20.89
C VAL A 32 4.20 9.21 -21.89
N TYR A 33 5.47 8.97 -22.21
CA TYR A 33 5.89 7.93 -23.15
C TYR A 33 5.49 6.54 -22.62
N GLU A 34 5.17 5.58 -23.50
CA GLU A 34 4.72 4.22 -23.09
C GLU A 34 5.76 3.47 -22.23
N GLY A 35 7.01 3.95 -22.20
CA GLY A 35 8.08 3.40 -21.38
C GLY A 35 8.34 4.11 -20.04
N ASP A 36 7.69 5.23 -19.73
CA ASP A 36 7.96 5.98 -18.50
C ASP A 36 7.25 5.36 -17.27
N TRP A 37 7.59 5.82 -16.07
CA TRP A 37 6.94 5.43 -14.80
C TRP A 37 6.45 6.67 -14.01
N PRO A 38 5.36 7.33 -14.44
CA PRO A 38 4.98 8.66 -13.97
C PRO A 38 4.31 8.70 -12.60
N ASN A 39 4.02 7.54 -12.00
CA ASN A 39 3.37 7.43 -10.69
C ASN A 39 3.97 6.23 -9.94
N ILE A 40 4.03 6.30 -8.60
CA ILE A 40 4.60 5.25 -7.75
C ILE A 40 3.97 3.85 -7.97
N HIS A 41 2.76 3.78 -8.53
CA HIS A 41 2.08 2.54 -8.92
C HIS A 41 1.82 2.41 -10.44
N SER A 42 2.77 2.89 -11.26
CA SER A 42 2.76 2.98 -12.74
C SER A 42 1.76 3.96 -13.36
N GLY A 43 0.63 4.21 -12.70
CA GLY A 43 -0.34 5.22 -13.13
C GLY A 43 -1.46 5.41 -12.12
N ASN A 44 -2.44 6.26 -12.45
CA ASN A 44 -3.56 6.57 -11.55
C ASN A 44 -4.45 5.37 -11.23
N ALA A 45 -4.44 4.34 -12.07
CA ALA A 45 -5.15 3.08 -11.85
C ALA A 45 -4.44 2.12 -10.87
N ALA A 46 -3.23 2.45 -10.43
CA ALA A 46 -2.41 1.73 -9.46
C ALA A 46 -2.11 0.25 -9.81
N GLN A 47 -2.01 -0.08 -11.09
CA GLN A 47 -1.85 -1.47 -11.55
C GLN A 47 -0.44 -2.04 -11.34
N ARG A 48 0.59 -1.19 -11.15
CA ARG A 48 2.01 -1.59 -11.09
C ARG A 48 2.46 -2.47 -12.28
N TYR A 49 1.83 -2.25 -13.43
CA TYR A 49 2.10 -2.93 -14.68
C TYR A 49 2.84 -2.01 -15.64
N SER A 50 3.84 -2.55 -16.35
CA SER A 50 4.48 -1.93 -17.50
C SER A 50 4.31 -2.80 -18.75
N PRO A 51 3.97 -2.21 -19.92
CA PRO A 51 3.86 -2.96 -21.17
C PRO A 51 5.23 -3.34 -21.77
N LEU A 52 6.35 -2.86 -21.20
CA LEU A 52 7.70 -3.13 -21.69
C LEU A 52 8.02 -4.64 -21.67
N ASP A 53 8.64 -5.12 -22.74
CA ASP A 53 8.95 -6.53 -22.97
C ASP A 53 10.41 -6.81 -23.44
N GLN A 54 11.27 -5.78 -23.43
CA GLN A 54 12.69 -5.94 -23.78
C GLN A 54 13.39 -6.92 -22.83
N ILE A 55 13.09 -6.85 -21.53
CA ILE A 55 13.49 -7.85 -20.54
C ILE A 55 12.42 -8.95 -20.47
N ASN A 56 12.84 -10.19 -20.71
CA ASN A 56 11.96 -11.35 -20.77
C ASN A 56 12.69 -12.64 -20.34
N ALA A 57 11.99 -13.77 -20.38
CA ALA A 57 12.51 -15.04 -19.87
C ALA A 57 13.83 -15.49 -20.53
N ASP A 58 14.08 -15.11 -21.79
CA ASP A 58 15.28 -15.54 -22.52
C ASP A 58 16.55 -14.76 -22.12
N ASN A 59 16.40 -13.55 -21.57
CA ASN A 59 17.52 -12.64 -21.33
C ASN A 59 17.62 -12.09 -19.90
N VAL A 60 16.60 -12.26 -19.06
CA VAL A 60 16.56 -11.68 -17.70
C VAL A 60 17.73 -12.12 -16.82
N GLY A 61 18.27 -13.32 -17.02
CA GLY A 61 19.45 -13.82 -16.30
C GLY A 61 20.77 -13.12 -16.67
N SER A 62 20.76 -12.19 -17.63
CA SER A 62 21.92 -11.40 -18.06
C SER A 62 21.89 -9.94 -17.59
N LEU A 63 20.92 -9.57 -16.75
CA LEU A 63 20.85 -8.22 -16.19
C LEU A 63 22.08 -7.90 -15.34
N GLU A 64 22.64 -6.71 -15.57
CA GLU A 64 23.76 -6.17 -14.81
C GLU A 64 23.39 -4.82 -14.18
N ILE A 65 24.06 -4.46 -13.09
CA ILE A 65 23.91 -3.13 -12.49
C ILE A 65 24.41 -2.09 -13.51
N ALA A 66 23.50 -1.25 -13.99
CA ALA A 66 23.80 -0.13 -14.87
C ALA A 66 24.44 1.03 -14.10
N TRP A 67 23.87 1.39 -12.95
CA TRP A 67 24.38 2.45 -12.08
C TRP A 67 23.79 2.33 -10.66
N ARG A 68 24.38 3.08 -9.72
CA ARG A 68 23.97 3.14 -8.30
C ARG A 68 24.02 4.57 -7.77
N PHE A 69 23.11 4.91 -6.88
CA PHE A 69 23.06 6.21 -6.19
C PHE A 69 22.89 6.01 -4.67
N SER A 70 23.92 6.34 -3.88
CA SER A 70 23.91 6.20 -2.42
C SER A 70 23.20 7.38 -1.74
N THR A 71 22.39 7.10 -0.71
CA THR A 71 21.69 8.14 0.07
C THR A 71 22.36 8.47 1.41
N GLU A 72 23.50 7.85 1.72
CA GLU A 72 24.12 7.82 3.05
C GLU A 72 24.31 9.20 3.71
N ASN A 73 24.65 10.21 2.92
CA ASN A 73 25.09 11.53 3.41
C ASN A 73 24.08 12.67 3.17
N PHE A 74 22.80 12.35 2.93
CA PHE A 74 21.78 13.38 2.61
C PHE A 74 20.88 13.77 3.80
N GLY A 75 21.00 13.13 4.95
CA GLY A 75 20.19 13.40 6.14
C GLY A 75 21.01 13.67 7.40
N PRO A 76 20.35 14.12 8.50
CA PRO A 76 20.98 14.25 9.82
C PRO A 76 21.40 12.89 10.40
N SER A 77 20.81 11.80 9.89
CA SER A 77 21.19 10.43 10.15
C SER A 77 21.15 9.64 8.85
N THR A 78 21.97 8.60 8.76
CA THR A 78 21.91 7.64 7.66
C THR A 78 20.53 6.98 7.59
N ASP A 79 19.96 6.96 6.40
CA ASP A 79 18.77 6.17 6.10
C ASP A 79 19.21 4.75 5.72
N PHE A 80 18.57 3.75 6.33
CA PHE A 80 18.84 2.33 6.09
C PHE A 80 17.65 1.63 5.42
N ASN A 81 16.51 2.30 5.28
CA ASN A 81 15.28 1.68 4.81
C ASN A 81 14.42 2.72 4.10
N ASN A 82 14.83 3.09 2.89
CA ASN A 82 14.10 4.04 2.06
C ASN A 82 12.96 3.31 1.32
N PRO A 83 11.68 3.56 1.63
CA PRO A 83 10.56 2.89 0.98
C PRO A 83 10.10 3.59 -0.31
N SER A 84 10.80 4.63 -0.75
CA SER A 84 10.46 5.43 -1.92
C SER A 84 10.42 4.57 -3.19
N THR A 85 9.43 4.85 -4.05
CA THR A 85 9.43 4.39 -5.45
C THR A 85 9.64 5.62 -6.32
N PRO A 86 10.80 5.79 -6.97
CA PRO A 86 11.01 6.90 -7.87
C PRO A 86 9.96 6.96 -9.00
N LEU A 87 9.70 8.16 -9.47
CA LEU A 87 9.02 8.39 -10.75
C LEU A 87 10.06 8.51 -11.84
N GLU A 88 9.76 8.04 -13.05
CA GLU A 88 10.55 8.34 -14.25
C GLU A 88 9.66 9.05 -15.26
N VAL A 89 10.10 10.23 -15.71
CA VAL A 89 9.42 11.03 -16.73
C VAL A 89 10.48 11.70 -17.61
N ASP A 90 10.36 11.51 -18.93
CA ASP A 90 11.21 12.18 -19.93
C ASP A 90 12.74 12.04 -19.68
N GLY A 91 13.20 10.91 -19.12
CA GLY A 91 14.61 10.65 -18.82
C GLY A 91 15.11 11.14 -17.46
N VAL A 92 14.20 11.60 -16.60
CA VAL A 92 14.54 12.09 -15.25
C VAL A 92 13.84 11.26 -14.20
N LEU A 93 14.61 10.78 -13.23
CA LEU A 93 14.10 10.13 -12.03
C LEU A 93 13.87 11.14 -10.92
N TYR A 94 12.69 11.13 -10.32
CA TYR A 94 12.35 11.94 -9.15
C TYR A 94 12.07 11.04 -7.95
N ALA A 95 12.74 11.29 -6.82
CA ALA A 95 12.60 10.44 -5.64
C ALA A 95 12.78 11.22 -4.34
N ASP A 96 12.12 10.73 -3.29
CA ASP A 96 12.48 11.13 -1.94
C ASP A 96 13.64 10.32 -1.37
N ILE A 97 14.49 10.99 -0.61
CA ILE A 97 15.64 10.41 0.07
C ILE A 97 15.81 10.94 1.49
N ALA A 98 16.56 10.17 2.29
CA ALA A 98 17.03 10.51 3.63
C ALA A 98 15.94 10.68 4.69
N ALA A 99 16.37 10.75 5.96
CA ALA A 99 15.46 10.86 7.11
C ALA A 99 14.56 12.12 7.10
N THR A 100 14.95 13.15 6.34
CA THR A 100 14.28 14.45 6.23
C THR A 100 13.40 14.61 4.99
N ARG A 101 13.21 13.56 4.18
CA ARG A 101 12.41 13.61 2.93
C ARG A 101 12.86 14.73 2.01
N ASN A 102 14.09 14.62 1.54
CA ASN A 102 14.60 15.53 0.53
C ASN A 102 14.18 15.01 -0.85
N VAL A 103 13.86 15.91 -1.77
CA VAL A 103 13.51 15.55 -3.15
C VAL A 103 14.77 15.63 -4.01
N VAL A 104 15.10 14.56 -4.73
CA VAL A 104 16.21 14.52 -5.68
C VAL A 104 15.71 14.25 -7.09
N ALA A 105 16.31 14.92 -8.07
CA ALA A 105 16.22 14.56 -9.48
C ALA A 105 17.52 13.96 -9.97
N LEU A 106 17.44 12.82 -10.65
CA LEU A 106 18.57 12.09 -11.20
C LEU A 106 18.38 11.89 -12.71
N ASP A 107 19.47 11.91 -13.45
CA ASP A 107 19.50 11.40 -14.82
C ASP A 107 19.19 9.90 -14.83
N ALA A 108 18.20 9.46 -15.61
CA ALA A 108 17.70 8.08 -15.58
C ALA A 108 18.70 7.05 -16.15
N ALA A 109 19.63 7.46 -17.01
CA ALA A 109 20.64 6.58 -17.60
C ALA A 109 21.89 6.40 -16.72
N THR A 110 22.20 7.37 -15.88
CA THR A 110 23.50 7.43 -15.17
C THR A 110 23.39 7.55 -13.65
N GLY A 111 22.22 7.92 -13.12
CA GLY A 111 22.06 8.26 -11.70
C GLY A 111 22.72 9.58 -11.30
N GLN A 112 23.14 10.41 -12.26
CA GLN A 112 23.73 11.72 -11.99
C GLN A 112 22.70 12.64 -11.33
N VAL A 113 23.05 13.25 -10.19
CA VAL A 113 22.21 14.28 -9.56
C VAL A 113 22.10 15.50 -10.46
N LEU A 114 20.88 15.81 -10.89
CA LEU A 114 20.54 17.01 -11.66
C LEU A 114 20.24 18.17 -10.71
N TRP A 115 19.43 17.92 -9.69
CA TRP A 115 19.17 18.86 -8.59
C TRP A 115 18.76 18.10 -7.33
N LEU A 116 18.89 18.77 -6.18
CA LEU A 116 18.46 18.30 -4.87
C LEU A 116 17.78 19.46 -4.14
N TRP A 117 16.60 19.22 -3.61
CA TRP A 117 15.88 20.15 -2.77
C TRP A 117 15.71 19.58 -1.36
N ARG A 118 16.06 20.39 -0.36
CA ARG A 118 15.98 20.03 1.05
C ARG A 118 15.17 21.09 1.79
N TYR A 119 14.09 20.66 2.42
CA TYR A 119 13.31 21.55 3.27
C TYR A 119 13.88 21.66 4.68
N GLN A 120 13.72 22.82 5.32
CA GLN A 120 14.24 23.10 6.66
C GLN A 120 13.09 23.52 7.58
N GLU A 121 12.42 22.52 8.14
CA GLU A 121 11.19 22.70 8.93
C GLU A 121 11.43 23.07 10.40
N GLY A 122 12.68 22.97 10.88
CA GLY A 122 13.02 23.20 12.29
C GLY A 122 12.25 22.27 13.23
N ASP A 123 11.74 22.80 14.34
CA ASP A 123 11.01 22.07 15.37
C ASP A 123 9.79 21.29 14.82
N ARG A 124 9.22 21.73 13.69
CA ARG A 124 8.10 21.03 13.03
C ARG A 124 8.51 19.65 12.52
N PHE A 125 9.75 19.47 12.04
CA PHE A 125 10.30 18.15 11.72
C PHE A 125 10.52 17.30 12.97
N ASP A 126 10.94 17.91 14.08
CA ASP A 126 11.23 17.19 15.32
C ASP A 126 9.96 16.58 15.95
N GLU A 127 8.83 17.26 15.81
CA GLU A 127 7.53 16.79 16.32
C GLU A 127 6.72 15.95 15.33
N ALA A 128 7.08 16.00 14.04
CA ALA A 128 6.39 15.32 12.95
C ALA A 128 6.08 13.84 13.25
N PRO A 129 4.83 13.38 13.06
CA PRO A 129 4.43 12.00 13.33
C PRO A 129 4.93 11.02 12.26
N ARG A 130 5.23 11.50 11.04
CA ARG A 130 5.61 10.69 9.87
C ARG A 130 6.91 11.19 9.25
N LYS A 131 8.03 10.69 9.75
CA LYS A 131 9.40 11.03 9.28
C LYS A 131 9.95 9.99 8.31
N GLY A 132 11.21 10.15 7.90
CA GLY A 132 11.87 9.28 6.94
C GLY A 132 11.62 9.74 5.51
N ALA A 133 12.20 9.03 4.55
CA ALA A 133 12.13 9.37 3.13
C ALA A 133 10.70 9.44 2.59
N GLY A 134 9.69 8.85 3.22
CA GLY A 134 8.38 8.75 2.58
C GLY A 134 8.40 7.74 1.43
N ARG A 135 7.32 7.67 0.65
CA ARG A 135 7.11 6.64 -0.38
C ARG A 135 7.34 7.13 -1.81
N GLY A 136 7.81 8.37 -1.97
CA GLY A 136 8.05 9.00 -3.26
C GLY A 136 7.21 10.26 -3.41
N VAL A 137 7.35 10.88 -4.58
CA VAL A 137 6.72 12.15 -4.97
C VAL A 137 5.58 11.93 -5.96
N ALA A 138 4.87 12.99 -6.29
CA ALA A 138 3.93 13.05 -7.42
C ALA A 138 4.43 14.00 -8.52
N PHE A 139 3.89 13.83 -9.72
CA PHE A 139 4.25 14.64 -10.88
C PHE A 139 3.01 15.22 -11.54
N TRP A 140 3.11 16.46 -12.02
CA TRP A 140 2.07 17.12 -12.79
C TRP A 140 2.68 17.88 -13.97
N ARG A 141 1.98 17.91 -15.11
CA ARG A 141 2.38 18.68 -16.28
C ARG A 141 1.17 19.32 -16.95
N ASP A 142 1.37 20.53 -17.46
CA ASP A 142 0.44 21.21 -18.37
C ASP A 142 1.26 22.03 -19.38
N GLY A 143 1.26 21.57 -20.65
CA GLY A 143 2.15 22.09 -21.68
C GLY A 143 3.62 21.99 -21.26
N ASP A 144 4.31 23.13 -21.27
CA ASP A 144 5.73 23.24 -20.90
C ASP A 144 5.96 23.35 -19.38
N THR A 145 4.90 23.47 -18.58
CA THR A 145 5.01 23.56 -17.12
C THR A 145 4.98 22.16 -16.52
N ALA A 146 6.03 21.77 -15.80
CA ALA A 146 6.12 20.50 -15.11
C ALA A 146 6.49 20.71 -13.64
N ARG A 147 5.82 19.98 -12.75
CA ARG A 147 5.97 20.10 -11.29
C ARG A 147 6.21 18.75 -10.64
N VAL A 148 7.10 18.74 -9.66
CA VAL A 148 7.24 17.67 -8.68
C VAL A 148 6.56 18.12 -7.39
N LEU A 149 5.69 17.28 -6.87
CA LEU A 149 4.84 17.56 -5.72
C LEU A 149 5.16 16.59 -4.58
N ASP A 150 5.32 17.11 -3.37
CA ASP A 150 5.63 16.32 -2.18
C ASP A 150 4.87 16.86 -0.95
N VAL A 151 4.75 16.04 0.09
CA VAL A 151 4.32 16.48 1.42
C VAL A 151 5.45 16.23 2.43
N SER A 152 5.95 17.30 3.04
CA SER A 152 7.05 17.23 4.01
C SER A 152 6.68 16.43 5.28
N PRO A 153 7.66 15.97 6.08
CA PRO A 153 7.41 15.34 7.37
C PRO A 153 6.51 16.17 8.30
N GLY A 154 6.72 17.49 8.32
CA GLY A 154 5.88 18.45 9.06
C GLY A 154 4.53 18.72 8.42
N TYR A 155 4.11 17.99 7.39
CA TYR A 155 2.80 18.16 6.75
C TYR A 155 2.65 19.51 6.04
N GLN A 156 3.56 19.79 5.11
CA GLN A 156 3.49 20.94 4.20
C GLN A 156 3.48 20.43 2.76
N LEU A 157 2.49 20.86 1.96
CA LEU A 157 2.40 20.50 0.55
C LEU A 157 3.31 21.41 -0.26
N ILE A 158 4.21 20.80 -1.04
CA ILE A 158 5.30 21.45 -1.74
C ILE A 158 5.11 21.28 -3.24
N SER A 159 5.39 22.34 -3.99
CA SER A 159 5.46 22.33 -5.46
C SER A 159 6.82 22.84 -5.93
N LEU A 160 7.55 22.00 -6.65
CA LEU A 160 8.85 22.31 -7.23
C LEU A 160 8.78 22.28 -8.76
N ASP A 161 9.46 23.21 -9.42
CA ASP A 161 9.71 23.13 -10.86
C ASP A 161 10.52 21.85 -11.16
N ALA A 162 10.00 21.00 -12.04
CA ALA A 162 10.57 19.67 -12.28
C ALA A 162 11.99 19.70 -12.88
N LYS A 163 12.35 20.79 -13.58
CA LYS A 163 13.65 20.93 -14.22
C LYS A 163 14.73 21.45 -13.28
N THR A 164 14.35 22.31 -12.33
CA THR A 164 15.31 23.08 -11.51
C THR A 164 15.25 22.76 -10.03
N GLY A 165 14.17 22.15 -9.54
CA GLY A 165 13.92 21.94 -8.12
C GLY A 165 13.62 23.21 -7.34
N ILE A 166 13.42 24.35 -8.02
CA ILE A 166 13.07 25.63 -7.39
C ILE A 166 11.58 25.60 -7.02
N PRO A 167 11.19 26.01 -5.79
CA PRO A 167 9.80 26.12 -5.41
C PRO A 167 8.99 27.02 -6.36
N ASP A 168 7.80 26.57 -6.76
CA ASP A 168 6.94 27.32 -7.66
C ASP A 168 6.31 28.52 -6.94
N SER A 169 6.75 29.73 -7.28
CA SER A 169 6.27 30.96 -6.65
C SER A 169 4.77 31.23 -6.81
N ASN A 170 4.07 30.55 -7.73
CA ASN A 170 2.63 30.70 -7.93
C ASN A 170 1.79 29.75 -7.06
N PHE A 171 2.43 28.84 -6.32
CA PHE A 171 1.77 27.83 -5.51
C PHE A 171 1.89 28.16 -4.02
N GLY A 172 0.76 28.36 -3.33
CA GLY A 172 0.73 28.70 -1.91
C GLY A 172 1.59 29.93 -1.57
N ASP A 173 2.33 29.86 -0.47
CA ASP A 173 3.37 30.82 -0.11
C ASP A 173 4.73 30.31 -0.64
N ASN A 174 5.14 30.83 -1.80
CA ASN A 174 6.43 30.54 -2.43
C ASN A 174 6.71 29.03 -2.62
N GLY A 175 5.74 28.30 -3.16
CA GLY A 175 5.82 26.87 -3.45
C GLY A 175 5.29 25.97 -2.34
N ILE A 176 4.74 26.53 -1.27
CA ILE A 176 4.37 25.77 -0.06
C ILE A 176 2.96 26.13 0.42
N VAL A 177 2.15 25.11 0.70
CA VAL A 177 0.85 25.23 1.38
C VAL A 177 0.98 24.57 2.76
N ASP A 178 0.64 25.32 3.81
CA ASP A 178 0.60 24.78 5.16
C ASP A 178 -0.68 23.95 5.38
N LEU A 179 -0.52 22.64 5.44
CA LEU A 179 -1.64 21.72 5.59
C LEU A 179 -2.20 21.68 7.02
N TYR A 180 -1.60 22.31 8.03
CA TYR A 180 -2.25 22.42 9.34
C TYR A 180 -3.40 23.43 9.36
N VAL A 181 -3.43 24.37 8.42
CA VAL A 181 -4.51 25.35 8.33
C VAL A 181 -5.83 24.62 8.02
N GLY A 182 -6.83 24.84 8.88
CA GLY A 182 -8.18 24.28 8.72
C GLY A 182 -8.35 22.84 9.20
N VAL A 183 -7.33 22.21 9.78
CA VAL A 183 -7.45 20.86 10.34
C VAL A 183 -8.31 20.88 11.61
N ARG A 184 -9.29 19.97 11.70
CA ARG A 184 -10.16 19.82 12.87
C ARG A 184 -9.45 19.06 14.01
N ASN A 185 -9.70 19.48 15.25
CA ASN A 185 -9.04 18.97 16.47
C ASN A 185 -7.51 19.08 16.42
N GLY A 186 -6.97 20.09 15.73
CA GLY A 186 -5.52 20.33 15.63
C GLY A 186 -4.95 21.26 16.71
N ASP A 187 -5.78 21.78 17.62
CA ASP A 187 -5.43 22.83 18.58
C ASP A 187 -5.24 22.32 20.02
N ASP A 188 -4.82 21.06 20.18
CA ASP A 188 -4.56 20.47 21.50
C ASP A 188 -3.40 21.20 22.23
N PRO A 189 -3.67 21.89 23.35
CA PRO A 189 -2.66 22.71 24.04
C PRO A 189 -1.57 21.87 24.71
N ARG A 190 -1.69 20.54 24.75
CA ARG A 190 -0.66 19.64 25.29
C ARG A 190 0.53 19.49 24.34
N TYR A 191 0.36 19.78 23.06
CA TYR A 191 1.36 19.57 22.02
C TYR A 191 1.58 20.83 21.17
N PRO A 192 2.80 21.06 20.66
CA PRO A 192 3.10 22.25 19.85
C PRO A 192 2.52 22.17 18.43
N TYR A 193 2.24 20.97 17.92
CA TYR A 193 1.72 20.73 16.57
C TYR A 193 0.65 19.62 16.60
N PRO A 194 -0.32 19.62 15.66
CA PRO A 194 -1.27 18.53 15.50
C PRO A 194 -0.56 17.19 15.22
N ASP A 195 -1.10 16.08 15.72
CA ASP A 195 -0.49 14.73 15.54
C ASP A 195 -0.82 14.11 14.18
N ILE A 196 -0.71 14.89 13.10
CA ILE A 196 -1.04 14.52 11.72
C ILE A 196 0.16 14.77 10.79
N GLY A 197 0.33 13.88 9.83
CA GLY A 197 1.36 13.92 8.79
C GLY A 197 1.00 12.96 7.67
N ILE A 198 1.96 12.64 6.80
CA ILE A 198 1.79 11.56 5.82
C ILE A 198 3.14 11.05 5.35
N SER A 199 3.18 9.80 4.90
CA SER A 199 4.34 9.18 4.28
C SER A 199 4.10 8.74 2.83
N ALA A 200 2.85 8.75 2.35
CA ALA A 200 2.53 8.59 0.93
C ALA A 200 2.66 9.95 0.20
N PRO A 201 3.01 9.96 -1.10
CA PRO A 201 2.91 11.16 -1.91
C PRO A 201 1.48 11.70 -1.95
N PRO A 202 1.30 13.00 -2.25
CA PRO A 202 -0.01 13.49 -2.66
C PRO A 202 -0.45 12.79 -3.97
N PHE A 203 -1.76 12.70 -4.22
CA PHE A 203 -2.27 12.19 -5.49
C PHE A 203 -2.67 13.35 -6.40
N VAL A 204 -2.48 13.21 -7.71
CA VAL A 204 -2.80 14.26 -8.67
C VAL A 204 -3.54 13.70 -9.86
N MET A 205 -4.69 14.29 -10.15
CA MET A 205 -5.51 13.97 -11.32
C MET A 205 -6.44 15.13 -11.62
N ASN A 206 -6.73 15.39 -12.90
CA ASN A 206 -7.66 16.44 -13.34
C ASN A 206 -7.36 17.80 -12.70
N ASP A 207 -6.08 18.15 -12.59
CA ASP A 207 -5.58 19.40 -12.00
C ASP A 207 -5.90 19.61 -10.50
N VAL A 208 -6.27 18.54 -9.80
CA VAL A 208 -6.50 18.56 -8.34
C VAL A 208 -5.46 17.68 -7.66
N ILE A 209 -4.85 18.24 -6.61
CA ILE A 209 -4.01 17.52 -5.66
C ILE A 209 -4.91 17.01 -4.53
N VAL A 210 -4.94 15.71 -4.29
CA VAL A 210 -5.61 15.09 -3.14
C VAL A 210 -4.56 14.70 -2.12
N VAL A 211 -4.69 15.25 -0.91
CA VAL A 211 -3.75 15.03 0.19
C VAL A 211 -4.41 14.16 1.25
N GLY A 212 -3.77 13.03 1.54
CA GLY A 212 -4.16 12.14 2.62
C GLY A 212 -3.75 12.65 4.01
N ALA A 213 -4.03 11.83 5.02
CA ALA A 213 -3.71 12.11 6.41
C ALA A 213 -3.33 10.82 7.13
N ALA A 214 -2.34 10.89 8.01
CA ALA A 214 -1.86 9.77 8.80
C ALA A 214 -1.32 10.26 10.13
N HIS A 215 -1.62 9.54 11.21
CA HIS A 215 -1.25 9.96 12.57
C HIS A 215 0.00 9.23 13.05
N ARG A 216 0.49 9.53 14.25
CA ARG A 216 1.68 8.87 14.79
C ARG A 216 1.54 7.36 14.78
N THR A 217 2.57 6.69 14.27
CA THR A 217 2.58 5.23 14.19
C THR A 217 2.63 4.59 15.58
N GLY A 218 1.78 3.59 15.81
CA GLY A 218 1.93 2.63 16.90
C GLY A 218 0.64 2.43 17.71
N GLY A 219 0.47 1.22 18.25
CA GLY A 219 -0.74 0.79 18.95
C GLY A 219 -0.99 1.39 20.35
N ARG A 220 -0.34 2.51 20.68
CA ARG A 220 -0.49 3.23 21.96
C ARG A 220 -0.62 4.73 21.69
N PRO A 221 -1.80 5.20 21.25
CA PRO A 221 -2.00 6.62 21.01
C PRO A 221 -1.76 7.41 22.29
N ARG A 222 -1.22 8.63 22.17
CA ARG A 222 -0.95 9.51 23.31
C ARG A 222 -2.23 9.93 24.02
N SER A 223 -3.33 10.02 23.30
CA SER A 223 -4.63 10.40 23.84
C SER A 223 -5.77 9.85 22.98
N LYS A 224 -6.96 9.72 23.57
CA LYS A 224 -8.22 9.52 22.83
C LYS A 224 -8.69 10.76 22.09
N PHE A 225 -8.22 11.94 22.53
CA PHE A 225 -8.40 13.18 21.80
C PHE A 225 -7.33 13.24 20.72
N ASN A 226 -7.75 13.22 19.46
CA ASN A 226 -6.81 13.28 18.36
C ASN A 226 -7.35 14.11 17.18
N THR A 227 -6.43 14.53 16.33
CA THR A 227 -6.69 15.30 15.12
C THR A 227 -7.52 14.49 14.12
N LYS A 228 -8.43 15.12 13.38
CA LYS A 228 -9.22 14.43 12.35
C LYS A 228 -8.36 14.18 11.10
N GLY A 229 -8.45 12.98 10.52
CA GLY A 229 -7.80 12.63 9.26
C GLY A 229 -8.59 13.04 8.02
N ASP A 230 -9.16 14.24 7.99
CA ASP A 230 -9.95 14.69 6.85
C ASP A 230 -9.12 14.77 5.55
N ILE A 231 -9.75 14.42 4.43
CA ILE A 231 -9.09 14.38 3.11
C ILE A 231 -9.39 15.67 2.37
N ARG A 232 -8.38 16.27 1.74
CA ARG A 232 -8.50 17.60 1.14
C ARG A 232 -8.01 17.64 -0.30
N GLY A 233 -8.75 18.35 -1.13
CA GLY A 233 -8.42 18.64 -2.52
C GLY A 233 -7.90 20.06 -2.67
N PHE A 234 -6.82 20.24 -3.42
CA PHE A 234 -6.21 21.54 -3.69
C PHE A 234 -6.04 21.74 -5.19
N ASP A 235 -6.18 22.98 -5.66
CA ASP A 235 -5.87 23.33 -7.03
C ASP A 235 -4.37 23.15 -7.28
N VAL A 236 -4.02 22.37 -8.30
CA VAL A 236 -2.62 22.03 -8.57
C VAL A 236 -1.77 23.22 -8.94
N ARG A 237 -2.36 24.29 -9.51
CA ARG A 237 -1.66 25.46 -10.04
C ARG A 237 -1.33 26.47 -8.95
N THR A 238 -2.26 26.67 -8.03
CA THR A 238 -2.25 27.73 -7.02
C THR A 238 -2.08 27.23 -5.60
N GLY A 239 -2.41 25.97 -5.31
CA GLY A 239 -2.45 25.42 -3.96
C GLY A 239 -3.67 25.85 -3.15
N GLU A 240 -4.68 26.48 -3.78
CA GLU A 240 -5.93 26.84 -3.12
C GLU A 240 -6.71 25.59 -2.70
N LEU A 241 -7.24 25.59 -1.46
CA LEU A 241 -8.13 24.52 -0.98
C LEU A 241 -9.46 24.56 -1.74
N LEU A 242 -9.79 23.47 -2.43
CA LEU A 242 -11.02 23.33 -3.21
C LEU A 242 -12.15 22.71 -2.38
N TRP A 243 -11.83 21.65 -1.63
CA TRP A 243 -12.81 20.90 -0.84
C TRP A 243 -12.15 20.15 0.31
N THR A 244 -12.96 19.80 1.31
CA THR A 244 -12.59 18.93 2.44
C THR A 244 -13.67 17.86 2.59
N PHE A 245 -13.26 16.59 2.64
CA PHE A 245 -14.12 15.46 2.93
C PHE A 245 -13.90 15.01 4.37
N HIS A 246 -14.95 15.09 5.18
CA HIS A 246 -14.93 14.64 6.58
C HIS A 246 -15.06 13.12 6.66
N THR A 247 -13.95 12.44 6.98
CA THR A 247 -13.95 10.97 7.15
C THR A 247 -14.60 10.55 8.47
N ILE A 248 -14.47 11.40 9.49
CA ILE A 248 -15.25 11.35 10.73
C ILE A 248 -16.35 12.42 10.61
N PRO A 249 -17.61 12.01 10.33
CA PRO A 249 -18.67 12.94 9.98
C PRO A 249 -19.12 13.82 11.16
N GLU A 250 -19.62 15.00 10.84
CA GLU A 250 -20.30 15.91 11.74
C GLU A 250 -21.81 15.65 11.78
N ARG A 251 -22.49 16.25 12.77
CA ARG A 251 -23.94 16.10 12.91
C ARG A 251 -24.64 16.61 11.66
N GLY A 252 -25.41 15.73 11.01
CA GLY A 252 -26.14 16.03 9.77
C GLY A 252 -25.44 15.54 8.51
N GLU A 253 -24.20 15.06 8.61
CA GLU A 253 -23.49 14.41 7.52
C GLU A 253 -23.78 12.91 7.46
N VAL A 254 -23.64 12.33 6.27
CA VAL A 254 -23.80 10.88 6.07
C VAL A 254 -22.76 10.14 6.92
N GLY A 255 -23.20 9.10 7.64
CA GLY A 255 -22.33 8.28 8.48
C GLY A 255 -22.30 8.68 9.96
N PHE A 256 -22.73 9.90 10.31
CA PHE A 256 -22.71 10.37 11.70
C PHE A 256 -23.44 9.43 12.68
N GLU A 257 -24.61 8.91 12.27
CA GLU A 257 -25.43 8.02 13.12
C GLU A 257 -24.76 6.67 13.44
N SER A 258 -23.71 6.31 12.69
CA SER A 258 -22.91 5.11 12.98
C SER A 258 -21.94 5.32 14.16
N TRP A 259 -21.74 6.55 14.60
CA TRP A 259 -20.93 6.89 15.76
C TRP A 259 -21.84 7.08 16.97
N LEU A 260 -21.96 6.04 17.79
CA LEU A 260 -22.78 6.07 18.99
C LEU A 260 -22.15 6.92 20.10
N SER A 261 -20.82 7.08 20.07
CA SER A 261 -20.07 7.98 20.93
C SER A 261 -18.72 8.37 20.33
N GLY A 262 -18.08 9.40 20.89
CA GLY A 262 -16.66 9.68 20.70
C GLY A 262 -16.27 10.37 19.39
N ASN A 263 -17.21 10.59 18.48
CA ASN A 263 -16.96 11.23 17.18
C ASN A 263 -16.42 12.66 17.31
N ASP A 264 -16.67 13.34 18.44
CA ASP A 264 -16.19 14.68 18.75
C ASP A 264 -14.72 14.67 19.21
N ILE A 265 -14.31 13.64 19.96
CA ILE A 265 -12.96 13.55 20.55
C ILE A 265 -11.96 12.75 19.70
N THR A 266 -12.39 11.66 19.09
CA THR A 266 -11.50 10.73 18.36
C THR A 266 -10.92 11.37 17.10
N GLY A 267 -9.83 10.81 16.57
CA GLY A 267 -9.18 11.28 15.35
C GLY A 267 -8.78 10.14 14.43
N ASN A 268 -7.68 10.29 13.70
CA ASN A 268 -7.30 9.38 12.62
C ASN A 268 -8.40 9.27 11.55
N SER A 269 -8.68 8.05 11.08
CA SER A 269 -9.54 7.79 9.93
C SER A 269 -9.13 8.59 8.70
N GLY A 270 -7.83 8.79 8.50
CA GLY A 270 -7.27 9.39 7.29
C GLY A 270 -7.00 8.37 6.18
N VAL A 271 -6.15 8.80 5.25
CA VAL A 271 -5.62 7.99 4.15
C VAL A 271 -4.11 8.07 4.21
N TRP A 272 -3.47 7.05 4.80
CA TRP A 272 -2.00 6.99 4.93
C TRP A 272 -1.33 6.25 3.76
N ALA A 273 -2.11 5.44 3.05
CA ALA A 273 -1.72 4.70 1.85
C ALA A 273 -1.74 5.63 0.61
N ALA A 274 -1.19 5.15 -0.50
CA ALA A 274 -1.36 5.85 -1.77
C ALA A 274 -2.83 5.81 -2.23
N ILE A 275 -3.20 6.78 -3.06
CA ILE A 275 -4.55 6.95 -3.62
C ILE A 275 -4.53 6.58 -5.10
N SER A 276 -5.67 6.11 -5.62
CA SER A 276 -5.89 5.87 -7.05
C SER A 276 -7.10 6.66 -7.54
N GLY A 277 -7.20 6.81 -8.86
CA GLY A 277 -8.30 7.55 -9.49
C GLY A 277 -8.55 7.15 -10.93
N ASP A 278 -9.80 7.31 -11.34
CA ASP A 278 -10.26 7.13 -12.71
C ASP A 278 -10.52 8.52 -13.33
N PRO A 279 -9.64 8.99 -14.22
CA PRO A 279 -9.79 10.32 -14.82
C PRO A 279 -11.01 10.43 -15.74
N GLU A 280 -11.47 9.32 -16.35
CA GLU A 280 -12.64 9.32 -17.23
C GLU A 280 -13.93 9.52 -16.45
N LEU A 281 -14.01 8.90 -15.27
CA LEU A 281 -15.15 9.07 -14.36
C LEU A 281 -15.03 10.32 -13.49
N GLY A 282 -13.83 10.89 -13.35
CA GLY A 282 -13.55 11.94 -12.37
C GLY A 282 -13.60 11.43 -10.93
N HIS A 283 -13.47 10.11 -10.71
CA HIS A 283 -13.54 9.50 -9.39
C HIS A 283 -12.16 9.34 -8.77
N VAL A 284 -11.98 9.77 -7.53
CA VAL A 284 -10.84 9.43 -6.68
C VAL A 284 -11.27 8.42 -5.62
N TYR A 285 -10.46 7.38 -5.39
CA TYR A 285 -10.77 6.28 -4.50
C TYR A 285 -9.85 6.30 -3.28
N LEU A 286 -10.45 6.46 -2.10
CA LEU A 286 -9.78 6.71 -0.84
C LEU A 286 -9.79 5.45 0.04
N PRO A 287 -8.63 4.79 0.26
CA PRO A 287 -8.51 3.71 1.24
C PRO A 287 -8.41 4.30 2.66
N ILE A 288 -9.53 4.30 3.38
CA ILE A 288 -9.65 4.96 4.69
C ILE A 288 -9.14 4.04 5.81
N GLU A 289 -8.33 4.60 6.71
CA GLU A 289 -7.82 3.91 7.89
C GLU A 289 -8.82 3.89 9.06
N ASP A 290 -8.47 3.16 10.12
CA ASP A 290 -9.25 3.07 11.34
C ASP A 290 -9.15 4.35 12.20
N PRO A 291 -10.12 4.62 13.10
CA PRO A 291 -10.07 5.77 13.99
C PRO A 291 -9.09 5.54 15.16
N THR A 292 -8.75 6.59 15.89
CA THR A 292 -7.82 6.50 17.03
C THR A 292 -8.16 5.35 17.98
N GLY A 293 -7.15 4.51 18.27
CA GLY A 293 -7.28 3.37 19.16
C GLY A 293 -7.31 2.06 18.39
N ASP A 294 -6.20 1.70 17.73
CA ASP A 294 -6.17 0.66 16.69
C ASP A 294 -6.60 -0.74 17.19
N TYR A 295 -6.45 -0.99 18.48
CA TYR A 295 -6.75 -2.26 19.14
C TYR A 295 -7.90 -2.18 20.17
N TYR A 296 -8.41 -0.98 20.42
CA TYR A 296 -9.41 -0.72 21.46
C TYR A 296 -10.31 0.45 21.09
N GLY A 297 -11.62 0.18 20.99
CA GLY A 297 -12.64 1.13 20.54
C GLY A 297 -13.57 1.65 21.63
N GLY A 298 -13.27 1.41 22.91
CA GLY A 298 -14.16 1.73 24.03
C GLY A 298 -14.49 3.21 24.24
N ASP A 299 -13.76 4.13 23.59
CA ASP A 299 -14.05 5.57 23.57
C ASP A 299 -14.86 6.03 22.32
N ARG A 300 -15.09 5.13 21.35
CA ARG A 300 -15.70 5.43 20.02
C ARG A 300 -16.71 4.37 19.57
N HIS A 301 -17.76 4.13 20.36
CA HIS A 301 -18.73 3.06 20.08
C HIS A 301 -19.46 3.25 18.74
N GLY A 302 -19.86 2.12 18.13
CA GLY A 302 -20.57 2.06 16.85
C GLY A 302 -19.67 1.71 15.67
N ASP A 303 -20.25 1.55 14.47
CA ASP A 303 -19.54 1.04 13.29
C ASP A 303 -18.43 1.99 12.78
N ASN A 304 -18.47 3.27 13.15
CA ASN A 304 -17.46 4.29 12.85
C ASN A 304 -17.29 4.65 11.36
N LEU A 305 -18.38 4.71 10.58
CA LEU A 305 -18.35 5.10 9.17
C LEU A 305 -17.71 6.51 9.00
N PHE A 306 -16.68 6.73 8.18
CA PHE A 306 -16.22 5.96 7.01
C PHE A 306 -14.94 5.13 7.19
N SER A 307 -14.58 4.78 8.43
CA SER A 307 -13.31 4.12 8.72
C SER A 307 -13.19 2.72 8.13
N SER A 308 -11.95 2.24 7.97
CA SER A 308 -11.62 0.86 7.54
C SER A 308 -12.41 0.43 6.30
N GLY A 309 -12.33 1.22 5.24
CA GLY A 309 -13.17 1.09 4.07
C GLY A 309 -12.66 1.83 2.85
N LEU A 310 -13.51 1.87 1.82
CA LEU A 310 -13.26 2.54 0.55
C LEU A 310 -14.31 3.61 0.32
N VAL A 311 -13.87 4.82 0.00
CA VAL A 311 -14.75 5.94 -0.37
C VAL A 311 -14.39 6.42 -1.77
N ALA A 312 -15.38 6.56 -2.65
CA ALA A 312 -15.23 7.20 -3.95
C ALA A 312 -15.78 8.62 -3.90
N LEU A 313 -14.97 9.60 -4.29
CA LEU A 313 -15.36 11.01 -4.39
C LEU A 313 -15.25 11.51 -5.83
N ASP A 314 -16.07 12.48 -6.21
CA ASP A 314 -15.77 13.33 -7.36
C ASP A 314 -14.55 14.19 -7.03
N ILE A 315 -13.52 14.13 -7.89
CA ILE A 315 -12.23 14.75 -7.59
C ILE A 315 -12.27 16.28 -7.56
N ASN A 316 -13.20 16.90 -8.31
CA ASN A 316 -13.24 18.36 -8.42
C ASN A 316 -14.00 19.00 -7.25
N THR A 317 -14.99 18.30 -6.70
CA THR A 317 -15.92 18.83 -5.71
C THR A 317 -15.76 18.20 -4.32
N GLY A 318 -15.13 17.02 -4.24
CA GLY A 318 -15.10 16.22 -3.02
C GLY A 318 -16.44 15.55 -2.68
N GLU A 319 -17.43 15.61 -3.57
CA GLU A 319 -18.75 15.01 -3.33
C GLU A 319 -18.65 13.47 -3.33
N ARG A 320 -19.19 12.85 -2.29
CA ARG A 320 -19.22 11.39 -2.14
C ARG A 320 -20.12 10.74 -3.19
N GLN A 321 -19.52 9.93 -4.05
CA GLN A 321 -20.23 9.13 -5.06
C GLN A 321 -20.77 7.86 -4.41
N TRP A 322 -19.89 7.04 -3.83
CA TRP A 322 -20.25 5.82 -3.12
C TRP A 322 -19.19 5.50 -2.05
N HIS A 323 -19.50 4.56 -1.16
CA HIS A 323 -18.53 4.03 -0.21
C HIS A 323 -18.89 2.58 0.17
N TYR A 324 -17.92 1.85 0.69
CA TYR A 324 -18.13 0.54 1.31
C TYR A 324 -17.20 0.39 2.52
N GLN A 325 -17.74 -0.01 3.68
CA GLN A 325 -16.96 -0.26 4.89
C GLN A 325 -16.57 -1.74 4.98
N PHE A 326 -15.27 -2.04 5.11
CA PHE A 326 -14.77 -3.42 5.19
C PHE A 326 -14.79 -4.00 6.59
N ILE A 327 -14.73 -3.14 7.62
CA ILE A 327 -14.74 -3.54 9.03
C ILE A 327 -15.65 -2.59 9.80
N HIS A 328 -16.68 -3.14 10.43
CA HIS A 328 -17.49 -2.41 11.41
C HIS A 328 -16.73 -2.35 12.73
N HIS A 329 -16.42 -1.14 13.21
CA HIS A 329 -15.70 -0.92 14.47
C HIS A 329 -14.37 -1.68 14.56
N ASP A 330 -13.40 -1.24 13.78
CA ASP A 330 -12.07 -1.86 13.75
C ASP A 330 -11.38 -1.77 15.11
N ILE A 331 -10.91 -2.93 15.59
CA ILE A 331 -10.13 -3.13 16.82
C ILE A 331 -8.97 -4.11 16.59
N TRP A 332 -8.54 -4.27 15.33
CA TRP A 332 -7.49 -5.20 14.94
C TRP A 332 -6.30 -4.51 14.23
N ASP A 333 -6.35 -3.19 14.04
CA ASP A 333 -5.40 -2.42 13.24
C ASP A 333 -5.36 -2.96 11.80
N TRP A 334 -6.55 -3.14 11.21
CA TRP A 334 -6.76 -3.67 9.87
C TRP A 334 -7.28 -2.63 8.88
N ASP A 335 -6.74 -1.41 8.98
CA ASP A 335 -6.88 -0.36 7.97
C ASP A 335 -6.52 -0.83 6.54
N VAL A 336 -6.95 -0.03 5.56
CA VAL A 336 -6.76 -0.34 4.14
C VAL A 336 -5.37 0.14 3.70
N PRO A 337 -4.42 -0.76 3.35
CA PRO A 337 -3.02 -0.40 3.41
C PRO A 337 -2.41 0.05 2.08
N SER A 338 -3.16 -0.05 0.98
CA SER A 338 -2.66 0.14 -0.39
C SER A 338 -3.72 0.83 -1.26
N PRO A 339 -3.32 1.49 -2.36
CA PRO A 339 -4.27 2.09 -3.29
C PRO A 339 -5.20 1.01 -3.88
N PRO A 340 -6.49 1.31 -4.07
CA PRO A 340 -7.38 0.46 -4.85
C PRO A 340 -6.91 0.33 -6.30
N ILE A 341 -6.96 -0.88 -6.87
CA ILE A 341 -6.57 -1.12 -8.26
C ILE A 341 -7.78 -0.98 -9.16
N ILE A 342 -7.67 -0.18 -10.21
CA ILE A 342 -8.72 0.07 -11.19
C ILE A 342 -8.38 -0.66 -12.49
N THR A 343 -9.35 -1.36 -13.08
CA THR A 343 -9.12 -2.02 -14.37
C THR A 343 -10.39 -2.30 -15.15
N ASP A 344 -10.25 -2.47 -16.46
CA ASP A 344 -11.23 -3.11 -17.32
C ASP A 344 -10.81 -4.57 -17.49
N LEU A 345 -11.55 -5.50 -16.90
CA LEU A 345 -11.24 -6.93 -17.00
C LEU A 345 -11.54 -7.46 -18.41
N PRO A 346 -10.82 -8.50 -18.89
CA PRO A 346 -11.08 -9.12 -20.19
C PRO A 346 -12.52 -9.62 -20.40
N ASN A 347 -13.24 -9.96 -19.32
CA ASN A 347 -14.65 -10.32 -19.37
C ASN A 347 -15.62 -9.13 -19.51
N GLY A 348 -15.12 -7.91 -19.66
CA GLY A 348 -15.88 -6.68 -19.90
C GLY A 348 -16.34 -5.95 -18.64
N ARG A 349 -16.04 -6.46 -17.43
CA ARG A 349 -16.37 -5.77 -16.18
C ARG A 349 -15.35 -4.67 -15.89
N LYS A 350 -15.83 -3.49 -15.50
CA LYS A 350 -15.02 -2.35 -15.07
C LYS A 350 -14.99 -2.29 -13.55
N VAL A 351 -13.84 -2.55 -12.95
CA VAL A 351 -13.76 -2.83 -11.52
C VAL A 351 -12.77 -1.94 -10.79
N VAL A 352 -13.03 -1.75 -9.50
CA VAL A 352 -12.06 -1.27 -8.52
C VAL A 352 -11.90 -2.33 -7.43
N MET A 353 -10.66 -2.60 -7.03
CA MET A 353 -10.30 -3.71 -6.14
C MET A 353 -9.45 -3.22 -4.98
N SER A 354 -9.81 -3.61 -3.76
CA SER A 354 -9.02 -3.31 -2.55
C SER A 354 -8.47 -4.60 -1.94
N VAL A 355 -7.14 -4.70 -1.88
CA VAL A 355 -6.42 -5.78 -1.20
C VAL A 355 -6.18 -5.38 0.25
N THR A 356 -6.72 -6.16 1.19
CA THR A 356 -6.83 -5.74 2.60
C THR A 356 -5.93 -6.55 3.54
N LYS A 357 -5.57 -5.94 4.69
CA LYS A 357 -4.80 -6.58 5.76
C LYS A 357 -5.44 -7.90 6.24
N GLN A 358 -6.75 -8.03 6.11
CA GLN A 358 -7.55 -9.22 6.42
C GLN A 358 -7.27 -10.43 5.53
N ALA A 359 -6.47 -10.28 4.47
CA ALA A 359 -6.24 -11.28 3.43
C ALA A 359 -7.39 -11.49 2.43
N TRP A 360 -8.24 -10.46 2.23
CA TRP A 360 -9.28 -10.45 1.19
C TRP A 360 -9.01 -9.44 0.09
N VAL A 361 -9.59 -9.71 -1.09
CA VAL A 361 -9.73 -8.75 -2.18
C VAL A 361 -11.20 -8.37 -2.29
N TYR A 362 -11.56 -7.17 -1.85
CA TYR A 362 -12.88 -6.60 -2.06
C TYR A 362 -12.94 -6.04 -3.48
N THR A 363 -14.04 -6.24 -4.20
CA THR A 363 -14.12 -5.88 -5.63
C THR A 363 -15.50 -5.34 -5.98
N PHE A 364 -15.52 -4.16 -6.58
CA PHE A 364 -16.72 -3.40 -6.88
C PHE A 364 -16.75 -2.96 -8.33
N ASP A 365 -17.94 -2.76 -8.89
CA ASP A 365 -18.09 -1.91 -10.06
C ASP A 365 -17.55 -0.52 -9.72
N ARG A 366 -16.61 -0.03 -10.52
CA ARG A 366 -15.87 1.20 -10.18
C ARG A 366 -16.76 2.45 -10.18
N LEU A 367 -17.82 2.46 -10.99
CA LEU A 367 -18.74 3.58 -11.09
C LEU A 367 -19.73 3.59 -9.92
N THR A 368 -20.32 2.44 -9.59
CA THR A 368 -21.47 2.39 -8.67
C THR A 368 -21.13 1.95 -7.25
N GLY A 369 -19.99 1.28 -7.05
CA GLY A 369 -19.64 0.65 -5.77
C GLY A 369 -20.41 -0.65 -5.50
N GLU A 370 -21.17 -1.17 -6.48
CA GLU A 370 -21.86 -2.45 -6.31
C GLU A 370 -20.85 -3.62 -6.27
N PRO A 371 -20.94 -4.54 -5.30
CA PRO A 371 -20.02 -5.68 -5.22
C PRO A 371 -20.09 -6.57 -6.47
N ILE A 372 -18.93 -6.88 -7.06
CA ILE A 372 -18.83 -7.79 -8.21
C ILE A 372 -19.18 -9.22 -7.82
N TRP A 373 -18.82 -9.61 -6.59
CA TRP A 373 -19.24 -10.86 -5.97
C TRP A 373 -19.96 -10.54 -4.66
N PRO A 374 -20.91 -11.41 -4.22
CA PRO A 374 -21.62 -11.18 -2.97
C PRO A 374 -20.67 -10.97 -1.80
N ILE A 375 -20.96 -9.97 -0.97
CA ILE A 375 -20.38 -9.78 0.35
C ILE A 375 -21.50 -9.99 1.34
N VAL A 376 -21.31 -10.90 2.30
CA VAL A 376 -22.36 -11.33 3.22
C VAL A 376 -22.04 -10.92 4.65
N GLU A 377 -23.00 -10.28 5.31
CA GLU A 377 -22.93 -10.04 6.74
C GLU A 377 -23.03 -11.36 7.50
N ARG A 378 -22.08 -11.61 8.41
CA ARG A 378 -22.11 -12.79 9.28
C ARG A 378 -21.90 -12.40 10.74
N PRO A 379 -22.57 -13.08 11.69
CA PRO A 379 -22.26 -12.94 13.11
C PRO A 379 -20.80 -13.25 13.39
N VAL A 380 -20.18 -12.44 14.25
CA VAL A 380 -18.79 -12.61 14.69
C VAL A 380 -18.70 -12.74 16.21
N PRO A 381 -17.60 -13.30 16.77
CA PRO A 381 -17.45 -13.42 18.21
C PRO A 381 -17.41 -12.05 18.91
N THR A 382 -17.98 -11.98 20.11
CA THR A 382 -17.79 -10.86 21.04
C THR A 382 -16.69 -11.20 22.07
N GLY A 383 -16.07 -10.17 22.65
CA GLY A 383 -15.04 -10.34 23.68
C GLY A 383 -15.54 -10.04 25.09
N ASP A 384 -14.60 -9.96 26.02
CA ASP A 384 -14.80 -9.68 27.45
C ASP A 384 -13.98 -8.48 27.94
N VAL A 385 -13.44 -7.67 27.02
CA VAL A 385 -12.67 -6.48 27.36
C VAL A 385 -13.61 -5.40 27.93
N PRO A 386 -13.32 -4.84 29.13
CA PRO A 386 -14.19 -3.85 29.74
C PRO A 386 -14.41 -2.62 28.85
N ARG A 387 -15.69 -2.21 28.74
CA ARG A 387 -16.17 -1.03 28.01
C ARG A 387 -15.94 -1.06 26.50
N GLU A 388 -15.39 -2.14 25.96
CA GLU A 388 -15.28 -2.32 24.51
C GLU A 388 -16.67 -2.47 23.90
N TRP A 389 -16.82 -1.99 22.66
CA TRP A 389 -17.99 -2.24 21.84
C TRP A 389 -17.65 -3.28 20.78
N TYR A 390 -18.56 -4.22 20.53
CA TYR A 390 -18.36 -5.27 19.55
C TYR A 390 -19.46 -5.21 18.51
N SER A 391 -19.08 -5.11 17.23
CA SER A 391 -20.05 -5.21 16.15
C SER A 391 -20.75 -6.58 16.17
N PRO A 392 -22.08 -6.64 16.03
CA PRO A 392 -22.80 -7.92 15.96
C PRO A 392 -22.44 -8.75 14.71
N THR A 393 -22.12 -8.09 13.60
CA THR A 393 -21.77 -8.73 12.32
C THR A 393 -20.58 -8.06 11.67
N GLN A 394 -19.99 -8.76 10.70
CA GLN A 394 -18.97 -8.21 9.81
C GLN A 394 -19.24 -8.65 8.37
N PRO A 395 -18.76 -7.89 7.36
CA PRO A 395 -18.83 -8.29 5.96
C PRO A 395 -17.81 -9.40 5.66
N PHE A 396 -18.24 -10.38 4.86
CA PHE A 396 -17.40 -11.47 4.36
C PHE A 396 -17.53 -11.57 2.83
N PRO A 397 -16.49 -11.18 2.06
CA PRO A 397 -16.43 -11.44 0.64
C PRO A 397 -16.56 -12.93 0.33
N THR A 398 -17.36 -13.27 -0.66
CA THR A 398 -17.51 -14.67 -1.11
C THR A 398 -16.46 -15.08 -2.14
N ARG A 399 -15.90 -14.11 -2.87
CA ARG A 399 -14.82 -14.29 -3.84
C ARG A 399 -13.98 -13.01 -3.97
N PRO A 400 -12.70 -13.14 -4.35
CA PRO A 400 -11.91 -14.38 -4.37
C PRO A 400 -11.79 -15.06 -2.99
N ALA A 401 -11.31 -16.30 -2.95
CA ALA A 401 -10.91 -16.90 -1.67
C ALA A 401 -9.79 -16.06 -1.02
N PRO A 402 -9.65 -16.07 0.33
CA PRO A 402 -8.59 -15.35 1.00
C PRO A 402 -7.21 -15.71 0.47
N PHE A 403 -6.37 -14.72 0.14
CA PHE A 403 -5.05 -14.97 -0.43
C PHE A 403 -4.00 -15.41 0.61
N ASP A 404 -4.32 -15.25 1.90
CA ASP A 404 -3.56 -15.74 3.04
C ASP A 404 -4.50 -16.29 4.14
N ARG A 405 -3.92 -16.85 5.20
CA ARG A 405 -4.65 -17.49 6.29
C ARG A 405 -5.42 -16.48 7.12
N GLN A 406 -6.59 -16.91 7.56
CA GLN A 406 -7.55 -16.17 8.37
C GLN A 406 -7.93 -17.01 9.58
N GLY A 407 -7.54 -16.56 10.77
CA GLY A 407 -7.64 -17.31 12.02
C GLY A 407 -6.45 -18.22 12.28
N PHE A 408 -6.39 -18.72 13.51
CA PHE A 408 -5.36 -19.62 14.02
C PHE A 408 -5.96 -20.60 15.03
N THR A 409 -5.80 -21.88 14.75
CA THR A 409 -6.24 -23.01 15.56
C THR A 409 -5.08 -23.96 15.84
N GLU A 410 -5.32 -25.02 16.62
CA GLU A 410 -4.29 -26.03 16.83
C GLU A 410 -3.85 -26.74 15.55
N ASP A 411 -4.70 -26.80 14.51
CA ASP A 411 -4.39 -27.46 13.23
C ASP A 411 -3.37 -26.67 12.39
N ASP A 412 -3.22 -25.38 12.69
CA ASP A 412 -2.28 -24.46 12.05
C ASP A 412 -0.87 -24.51 12.66
N LEU A 413 -0.69 -25.26 13.76
CA LEU A 413 0.59 -25.41 14.45
C LEU A 413 1.56 -26.27 13.64
N ILE A 414 2.84 -25.88 13.60
CA ILE A 414 3.89 -26.67 12.96
C ILE A 414 3.89 -28.13 13.46
N ASP A 415 4.05 -29.04 12.50
CA ASP A 415 3.93 -30.48 12.72
C ASP A 415 4.98 -31.29 11.94
N TRP A 416 6.13 -30.67 11.62
CA TRP A 416 7.25 -31.31 10.92
C TRP A 416 7.68 -32.66 11.51
N THR A 417 7.62 -32.77 12.84
CA THR A 417 7.82 -34.01 13.57
C THR A 417 6.82 -34.09 14.74
N PRO A 418 6.52 -35.29 15.27
CA PRO A 418 5.67 -35.43 16.46
C PRO A 418 6.20 -34.66 17.67
N GLU A 419 7.53 -34.57 17.83
CA GLU A 419 8.18 -33.80 18.90
C GLU A 419 7.93 -32.30 18.74
N ILE A 420 8.15 -31.76 17.54
CA ILE A 420 7.87 -30.35 17.23
C ILE A 420 6.40 -30.02 17.48
N ARG A 421 5.49 -30.90 17.04
CA ARG A 421 4.05 -30.72 17.26
C ARG A 421 3.70 -30.65 18.75
N ALA A 422 4.28 -31.52 19.57
CA ALA A 422 4.06 -31.54 21.01
C ALA A 422 4.58 -30.25 21.68
N LEU A 423 5.78 -29.80 21.31
CA LEU A 423 6.34 -28.54 21.79
C LEU A 423 5.49 -27.33 21.36
N ALA A 424 4.97 -27.35 20.13
CA ALA A 424 4.10 -26.30 19.62
C ALA A 424 2.79 -26.23 20.41
N LEU A 425 2.16 -27.37 20.70
CA LEU A 425 0.97 -27.47 21.56
C LEU A 425 1.21 -26.93 22.98
N GLU A 426 2.34 -27.30 23.59
CA GLU A 426 2.69 -26.80 24.91
C GLU A 426 2.90 -25.28 24.90
N SER A 427 3.54 -24.77 23.85
CA SER A 427 3.92 -23.35 23.76
C SER A 427 2.75 -22.36 23.68
N ILE A 428 1.60 -22.81 23.17
CA ILE A 428 0.38 -21.99 23.11
C ILE A 428 -0.39 -21.97 24.44
N GLY A 429 0.06 -22.75 25.44
CA GLY A 429 -0.48 -22.70 26.79
C GLY A 429 -0.49 -21.28 27.36
N GLY A 430 -1.64 -20.85 27.87
CA GLY A 430 -1.85 -19.51 28.41
C GLY A 430 -2.20 -18.44 27.37
N PHE A 431 -2.46 -18.82 26.12
CA PHE A 431 -3.00 -17.90 25.11
C PHE A 431 -4.41 -18.30 24.67
N ARG A 432 -5.21 -17.31 24.28
CA ARG A 432 -6.42 -17.56 23.49
C ARG A 432 -6.02 -17.78 22.03
N LEU A 433 -6.73 -18.67 21.33
CA LEU A 433 -6.60 -18.87 19.89
C LEU A 433 -7.66 -18.07 19.14
N SER A 434 -7.44 -17.81 17.85
CA SER A 434 -8.35 -17.05 16.99
C SER A 434 -9.04 -17.96 15.96
N PRO A 435 -10.00 -18.81 16.35
CA PRO A 435 -10.66 -19.73 15.41
C PRO A 435 -11.49 -19.03 14.33
N SER A 436 -11.76 -17.73 14.49
CA SER A 436 -12.37 -16.86 13.51
C SER A 436 -11.48 -15.63 13.28
N ILE A 437 -11.48 -15.09 12.05
CA ILE A 437 -10.75 -13.88 11.70
C ILE A 437 -11.09 -12.71 12.63
N TYR A 438 -12.36 -12.49 12.94
CA TYR A 438 -12.80 -11.41 13.83
C TYR A 438 -12.86 -11.82 15.30
N THR A 439 -11.97 -12.71 15.76
CA THR A 439 -11.83 -12.96 17.20
C THR A 439 -11.23 -11.70 17.83
N PRO A 440 -11.90 -11.05 18.80
CA PRO A 440 -11.46 -9.76 19.32
C PRO A 440 -10.21 -9.88 20.20
N PRO A 441 -9.38 -8.81 20.33
CA PRO A 441 -8.29 -8.76 21.28
C PRO A 441 -8.72 -9.09 22.72
N SER A 442 -7.78 -9.59 23.53
CA SER A 442 -8.01 -9.90 24.95
C SER A 442 -7.06 -9.13 25.85
N LEU A 443 -7.35 -9.10 27.15
CA LEU A 443 -6.44 -8.50 28.14
C LEU A 443 -5.11 -9.27 28.23
N ALA A 444 -4.03 -8.54 28.52
CA ALA A 444 -2.72 -9.12 28.84
C ALA A 444 -2.72 -9.87 30.19
N ASP A 445 -3.66 -9.54 31.06
CA ASP A 445 -3.91 -10.11 32.39
C ASP A 445 -5.36 -10.60 32.51
N ALA A 446 -5.81 -11.40 31.54
CA ALA A 446 -7.20 -11.83 31.47
C ALA A 446 -7.61 -12.68 32.69
N PRO A 447 -8.87 -12.57 33.17
CA PRO A 447 -9.36 -13.33 34.34
C PRO A 447 -9.30 -14.85 34.20
N ASP A 448 -9.27 -15.37 32.96
CA ASP A 448 -9.12 -16.79 32.65
C ASP A 448 -7.65 -17.27 32.71
N GLY A 449 -6.72 -16.38 33.09
CA GLY A 449 -5.29 -16.67 33.18
C GLY A 449 -4.55 -16.58 31.84
N THR A 450 -5.23 -16.21 30.75
CA THR A 450 -4.59 -15.99 29.46
C THR A 450 -3.92 -14.62 29.38
N ARG A 451 -2.92 -14.51 28.51
CA ARG A 451 -2.07 -13.31 28.37
C ARG A 451 -2.15 -12.64 26.99
N GLY A 452 -3.26 -12.83 26.29
CA GLY A 452 -3.48 -12.30 24.95
C GLY A 452 -4.04 -13.34 23.97
N LEU A 453 -4.46 -12.84 22.80
CA LEU A 453 -4.92 -13.62 21.67
C LEU A 453 -3.78 -13.86 20.68
N LEU A 454 -3.55 -15.11 20.28
CA LEU A 454 -2.74 -15.42 19.09
C LEU A 454 -3.58 -15.17 17.84
N SER A 455 -3.31 -14.04 17.18
CA SER A 455 -4.07 -13.56 16.01
C SER A 455 -3.32 -13.84 14.70
N LEU A 456 -4.06 -14.32 13.71
CA LEU A 456 -3.64 -14.42 12.32
C LEU A 456 -4.79 -13.94 11.40
N PRO A 457 -4.55 -13.02 10.45
CA PRO A 457 -3.29 -12.29 10.25
C PRO A 457 -2.93 -11.44 11.48
N SER A 458 -1.65 -11.06 11.59
CA SER A 458 -1.26 -9.98 12.52
C SER A 458 -1.93 -8.66 12.13
N SER A 459 -1.90 -7.66 13.00
CA SER A 459 -2.25 -6.25 12.67
C SER A 459 -1.50 -5.70 11.47
N THR A 460 -0.26 -6.15 11.23
CA THR A 460 0.47 -5.74 10.01
C THR A 460 -0.09 -6.35 8.73
N GLY A 461 -1.10 -7.21 8.85
CA GLY A 461 -1.89 -7.78 7.76
C GLY A 461 -1.19 -8.87 6.97
N GLY A 462 -2.00 -9.59 6.19
CA GLY A 462 -1.54 -10.42 5.07
C GLY A 462 -0.88 -9.53 4.01
N SER A 463 -1.60 -8.54 3.49
CA SER A 463 -1.05 -7.46 2.67
C SER A 463 -0.73 -6.21 3.50
N ASN A 464 0.09 -5.32 2.95
CA ASN A 464 0.35 -3.99 3.48
C ASN A 464 0.72 -3.04 2.31
N TRP A 465 1.39 -1.91 2.58
CA TRP A 465 1.66 -0.85 1.60
C TRP A 465 2.48 -1.25 0.38
N GLU A 466 3.14 -2.41 0.39
CA GLU A 466 3.87 -2.94 -0.76
C GLU A 466 2.94 -3.16 -1.97
N SER A 467 1.63 -3.25 -1.72
CA SER A 467 0.54 -3.38 -2.70
C SER A 467 0.63 -4.68 -3.52
N SER A 468 -0.34 -4.84 -4.41
CA SER A 468 -0.41 -5.89 -5.42
C SER A 468 -0.14 -5.32 -6.82
N ALA A 469 0.02 -6.19 -7.81
CA ALA A 469 0.13 -5.81 -9.21
C ALA A 469 -0.92 -6.57 -10.03
N LEU A 470 -1.46 -5.93 -11.07
CA LEU A 470 -2.48 -6.51 -11.93
C LEU A 470 -2.02 -6.44 -13.38
N ASP A 471 -2.14 -7.55 -14.10
CA ASP A 471 -2.02 -7.57 -15.55
C ASP A 471 -3.37 -7.20 -16.19
N PRO A 472 -3.52 -6.03 -16.84
CA PRO A 472 -4.77 -5.65 -17.48
C PRO A 472 -5.09 -6.51 -18.72
N GLU A 473 -4.10 -7.14 -19.37
CA GLU A 473 -4.33 -7.97 -20.56
C GLU A 473 -4.98 -9.30 -20.22
N THR A 474 -4.62 -9.88 -19.07
CA THR A 474 -5.10 -11.21 -18.63
C THR A 474 -6.11 -11.13 -17.49
N GLY A 475 -6.17 -10.02 -16.75
CA GLY A 475 -6.98 -9.87 -15.55
C GLY A 475 -6.43 -10.62 -14.34
N ILE A 476 -5.15 -11.00 -14.35
CA ILE A 476 -4.52 -11.71 -13.23
C ILE A 476 -3.96 -10.70 -12.22
N LEU A 477 -4.34 -10.87 -10.96
CA LEU A 477 -3.85 -10.11 -9.81
C LEU A 477 -2.80 -10.93 -9.06
N TYR A 478 -1.65 -10.32 -8.75
CA TYR A 478 -0.56 -10.91 -7.98
C TYR A 478 -0.47 -10.24 -6.61
N VAL A 479 -0.69 -11.02 -5.55
CA VAL A 479 -0.76 -10.51 -4.18
C VAL A 479 0.40 -11.09 -3.34
N PRO A 480 1.42 -10.29 -2.99
CA PRO A 480 2.40 -10.70 -2.00
C PRO A 480 1.77 -10.62 -0.61
N SER A 481 1.99 -11.65 0.22
CA SER A 481 1.42 -11.71 1.56
C SER A 481 2.37 -12.29 2.61
N ARG A 482 2.07 -11.99 3.87
CA ARG A 482 2.82 -12.42 5.06
C ARG A 482 1.93 -13.20 6.01
N THR A 483 2.40 -14.38 6.40
CA THR A 483 1.81 -15.21 7.43
C THR A 483 2.64 -15.13 8.70
N GLN A 484 2.31 -14.18 9.56
CA GLN A 484 2.95 -14.03 10.87
C GLN A 484 1.89 -13.83 11.95
N LEU A 485 2.03 -14.59 13.05
CA LEU A 485 1.22 -14.41 14.25
C LEU A 485 1.60 -13.13 14.99
N GLN A 486 0.63 -12.57 15.69
CA GLN A 486 0.85 -11.56 16.71
C GLN A 486 0.10 -11.96 17.99
N VAL A 487 0.61 -11.53 19.14
CA VAL A 487 -0.18 -11.51 20.37
C VAL A 487 -0.96 -10.20 20.41
N LEU A 488 -2.26 -10.26 20.15
CA LEU A 488 -3.19 -9.14 20.39
C LEU A 488 -3.60 -9.16 21.87
N ALA A 489 -2.83 -8.43 22.66
CA ALA A 489 -3.09 -8.22 24.08
C ALA A 489 -3.37 -6.74 24.34
N LEU A 490 -4.29 -6.44 25.25
CA LEU A 490 -4.62 -5.10 25.70
C LEU A 490 -4.14 -4.86 27.12
N GLY A 491 -3.68 -3.64 27.39
CA GLY A 491 -3.29 -3.19 28.71
C GLY A 491 -3.32 -1.67 28.85
N LYS A 492 -3.31 -1.18 30.09
CA LYS A 492 -3.26 0.26 30.36
C LYS A 492 -1.89 0.82 29.98
N ASN A 493 -1.88 1.87 29.16
CA ASN A 493 -0.72 2.74 29.02
C ASN A 493 -0.82 3.89 30.04
N PRO A 494 0.08 4.01 31.03
CA PRO A 494 0.01 5.09 32.02
C PRO A 494 0.26 6.48 31.41
N GLU A 495 0.85 6.55 30.22
CA GLU A 495 1.15 7.80 29.51
C GLU A 495 -0.01 8.27 28.60
N SER A 496 -1.15 7.57 28.61
CA SER A 496 -2.32 7.87 27.78
C SER A 496 -3.61 7.91 28.58
N ASP A 497 -4.52 8.79 28.15
CA ASP A 497 -5.88 8.88 28.69
C ASP A 497 -6.87 7.89 28.05
N ILE A 498 -6.44 7.08 27.08
CA ILE A 498 -7.18 5.91 26.60
C ILE A 498 -7.17 4.83 27.68
N ASP A 499 -8.32 4.19 27.93
CA ASP A 499 -8.45 3.15 28.96
C ASP A 499 -7.53 1.94 28.69
N LEU A 500 -7.54 1.42 27.46
CA LEU A 500 -6.71 0.29 27.05
C LEU A 500 -6.08 0.54 25.68
N SER A 501 -4.90 -0.02 25.48
CA SER A 501 -4.16 0.04 24.21
C SER A 501 -3.31 -1.21 24.07
N GLN A 502 -2.52 -1.33 23.01
CA GLN A 502 -1.67 -2.50 22.80
C GLN A 502 -0.80 -2.80 24.04
N GLY A 503 -0.93 -4.00 24.60
CA GLY A 503 -0.06 -4.53 25.65
C GLY A 503 1.31 -4.87 25.09
N PHE A 504 2.36 -4.51 25.83
CA PHE A 504 3.73 -4.92 25.50
C PHE A 504 4.25 -5.95 26.51
N GLY A 505 5.26 -6.70 26.10
CA GLY A 505 5.96 -7.67 26.96
C GLY A 505 5.55 -9.13 26.74
N VAL A 506 4.48 -9.38 25.98
CA VAL A 506 4.10 -10.74 25.57
C VAL A 506 4.51 -10.98 24.13
N ARG A 507 5.29 -12.05 23.89
CA ARG A 507 5.77 -12.43 22.55
C ARG A 507 5.05 -13.66 22.07
N VAL A 508 4.93 -13.79 20.74
CA VAL A 508 4.48 -15.03 20.11
C VAL A 508 5.44 -16.16 20.52
N PRO A 509 4.93 -17.32 20.96
CA PRO A 509 5.77 -18.44 21.30
C PRO A 509 6.56 -18.93 20.08
N ARG A 510 7.72 -19.53 20.34
CA ARG A 510 8.54 -20.21 19.32
C ARG A 510 8.98 -21.56 19.84
N VAL A 511 9.14 -22.54 18.96
CA VAL A 511 9.68 -23.86 19.29
C VAL A 511 11.17 -23.86 18.97
N GLN A 512 12.00 -23.63 19.99
CA GLN A 512 13.47 -23.56 19.84
C GLN A 512 13.94 -22.60 18.73
N GLY A 513 13.20 -21.51 18.51
CA GLY A 513 13.47 -20.52 17.46
C GLY A 513 12.64 -20.70 16.19
N LEU A 514 11.99 -21.85 15.98
CA LEU A 514 11.02 -22.06 14.89
C LEU A 514 9.71 -21.31 15.16
N GLU A 515 9.12 -20.77 14.10
CA GLU A 515 7.78 -20.19 14.16
C GLU A 515 6.75 -21.28 14.45
N ILE A 516 5.75 -21.01 15.27
CA ILE A 516 4.75 -22.03 15.63
C ILE A 516 3.66 -22.24 14.58
N VAL A 517 3.48 -21.31 13.65
CA VAL A 517 2.52 -21.44 12.54
C VAL A 517 3.14 -22.21 11.38
N LYS A 518 2.38 -23.04 10.67
CA LYS A 518 2.89 -23.74 9.46
C LYS A 518 3.38 -22.73 8.39
N PRO A 519 4.41 -23.03 7.58
CA PRO A 519 4.74 -22.23 6.40
C PRO A 519 3.72 -22.43 5.25
N PRO A 520 3.82 -21.68 4.13
CA PRO A 520 4.79 -20.61 3.87
C PRO A 520 4.55 -19.37 4.75
N TYR A 521 5.63 -18.80 5.29
CA TYR A 521 5.62 -17.61 6.16
C TYR A 521 5.42 -16.31 5.38
N GLY A 522 5.72 -16.33 4.09
CA GLY A 522 5.35 -15.32 3.12
C GLY A 522 5.18 -15.97 1.76
N ARG A 523 4.31 -15.39 0.93
CA ARG A 523 3.91 -16.00 -0.35
C ARG A 523 3.53 -14.94 -1.37
N ILE A 524 3.41 -15.37 -2.62
CA ILE A 524 2.79 -14.61 -3.71
C ILE A 524 1.67 -15.48 -4.27
N THR A 525 0.46 -14.93 -4.32
CA THR A 525 -0.74 -15.62 -4.83
C THR A 525 -1.21 -14.94 -6.11
N ALA A 526 -1.36 -15.72 -7.19
CA ALA A 526 -1.96 -15.25 -8.44
C ALA A 526 -3.45 -15.59 -8.47
N ILE A 527 -4.29 -14.60 -8.79
CA ILE A 527 -5.75 -14.70 -8.78
C ILE A 527 -6.27 -14.24 -10.14
N ASP A 528 -7.03 -15.08 -10.83
CA ASP A 528 -7.77 -14.65 -12.02
C ASP A 528 -8.98 -13.83 -11.58
N MET A 529 -8.95 -12.51 -11.78
CA MET A 529 -10.03 -11.63 -11.38
C MET A 529 -11.25 -11.70 -12.30
N ASN A 530 -11.19 -12.43 -13.42
CA ASN A 530 -12.38 -12.74 -14.22
C ASN A 530 -13.29 -13.75 -13.49
N SER A 531 -12.72 -14.75 -12.83
CA SER A 531 -13.43 -15.82 -12.12
C SER A 531 -13.44 -15.68 -10.60
N GLY A 532 -12.38 -15.11 -10.04
CA GLY A 532 -12.05 -15.10 -8.61
C GLY A 532 -11.27 -16.33 -8.14
N ASP A 533 -10.80 -17.18 -9.06
CA ASP A 533 -10.08 -18.42 -8.74
C ASP A 533 -8.58 -18.15 -8.55
N HIS A 534 -7.96 -18.84 -7.59
CA HIS A 534 -6.50 -18.82 -7.44
C HIS A 534 -5.87 -19.70 -8.51
N LEU A 535 -4.91 -19.16 -9.24
CA LEU A 535 -4.20 -19.88 -10.30
C LEU A 535 -3.02 -20.66 -9.73
N TRP A 536 -2.20 -20.00 -8.92
CA TRP A 536 -1.05 -20.58 -8.24
C TRP A 536 -0.67 -19.77 -7.00
N MET A 537 0.12 -20.39 -6.13
CA MET A 537 0.74 -19.75 -4.98
C MET A 537 2.16 -20.29 -4.81
N ILE A 538 3.12 -19.40 -4.58
CA ILE A 538 4.51 -19.75 -4.30
C ILE A 538 4.99 -19.09 -3.00
N ALA A 539 5.96 -19.71 -2.32
CA ALA A 539 6.66 -19.05 -1.22
C ALA A 539 7.49 -17.87 -1.76
N ASN A 540 7.51 -16.76 -1.02
CA ASN A 540 8.18 -15.52 -1.43
C ASN A 540 9.72 -15.60 -1.41
N ALA A 541 10.28 -16.60 -0.74
CA ALA A 541 11.71 -16.81 -0.56
C ALA A 541 12.01 -18.30 -0.40
N ASP A 542 13.29 -18.64 -0.37
CA ASP A 542 13.77 -19.97 0.01
C ASP A 542 13.62 -20.21 1.51
N THR A 543 13.94 -21.42 1.95
CA THR A 543 13.96 -21.76 3.38
C THR A 543 15.22 -21.18 4.02
N PRO A 544 15.09 -20.32 5.05
CA PRO A 544 16.23 -19.80 5.81
C PRO A 544 17.19 -20.86 6.34
N ASP A 545 18.49 -20.55 6.38
CA ASP A 545 19.53 -21.41 6.94
C ASP A 545 19.22 -21.88 8.37
N ARG A 546 18.64 -21.00 9.21
CA ARG A 546 18.29 -21.37 10.59
C ARG A 546 17.21 -22.45 10.67
N ILE A 547 16.40 -22.60 9.63
CA ILE A 547 15.34 -23.62 9.52
C ILE A 547 15.92 -24.85 8.82
N ALA A 548 16.57 -24.67 7.67
CA ALA A 548 17.16 -25.76 6.90
C ALA A 548 18.17 -26.60 7.71
N ASN A 549 18.94 -25.93 8.60
CA ASN A 549 19.97 -26.57 9.42
C ASN A 549 19.54 -26.75 10.88
N HIS A 550 18.24 -26.68 11.19
CA HIS A 550 17.76 -26.78 12.56
C HIS A 550 17.89 -28.22 13.11
N PRO A 551 18.43 -28.44 14.32
CA PRO A 551 18.62 -29.80 14.86
C PRO A 551 17.34 -30.65 14.93
N LEU A 552 16.20 -30.04 15.28
CA LEU A 552 14.90 -30.75 15.32
C LEU A 552 14.35 -31.13 13.92
N LEU A 553 14.98 -30.65 12.84
CA LEU A 553 14.56 -30.89 11.46
C LEU A 553 15.55 -31.78 10.70
N GLU A 554 16.52 -32.40 11.40
CA GLU A 554 17.45 -33.34 10.78
C GLU A 554 16.70 -34.52 10.13
N GLY A 555 16.92 -34.72 8.83
CA GLY A 555 16.24 -35.77 8.06
C GLY A 555 14.78 -35.48 7.68
N VAL A 556 14.28 -34.28 7.96
CA VAL A 556 12.97 -33.81 7.49
C VAL A 556 13.11 -33.23 6.08
N ASP A 557 12.25 -33.66 5.16
CA ASP A 557 12.14 -33.06 3.83
C ASP A 557 11.33 -31.76 3.93
N LEU A 558 11.99 -30.62 3.75
CA LEU A 558 11.39 -29.30 3.93
C LEU A 558 11.04 -28.67 2.58
N PRO A 559 9.79 -28.22 2.35
CA PRO A 559 9.47 -27.38 1.21
C PRO A 559 10.08 -25.98 1.36
N ARG A 560 9.96 -25.14 0.34
CA ARG A 560 10.25 -23.70 0.45
C ARG A 560 9.31 -23.08 1.49
N THR A 561 9.87 -22.67 2.62
CA THR A 561 9.11 -22.11 3.73
C THR A 561 8.87 -20.60 3.59
N GLY A 562 9.65 -19.92 2.74
CA GLY A 562 9.62 -18.47 2.61
C GLY A 562 10.10 -17.77 3.88
N VAL A 563 9.95 -16.45 3.89
CA VAL A 563 10.26 -15.60 5.04
C VAL A 563 9.08 -14.72 5.37
N PRO A 564 8.86 -14.38 6.66
CA PRO A 564 7.70 -13.60 7.09
C PRO A 564 7.83 -12.12 6.69
N THR A 565 7.73 -11.85 5.39
CA THR A 565 7.72 -10.53 4.75
C THR A 565 6.77 -10.53 3.55
N ARG A 566 6.45 -9.34 3.03
CA ARG A 566 5.80 -9.17 1.74
C ARG A 566 6.85 -8.70 0.74
N SER A 567 6.93 -9.37 -0.40
CA SER A 567 7.79 -8.91 -1.49
C SER A 567 7.25 -7.62 -2.08
N GLY A 568 8.12 -6.65 -2.38
CA GLY A 568 7.74 -5.63 -3.35
C GLY A 568 7.79 -6.24 -4.72
N ILE A 569 6.75 -5.98 -5.52
CA ILE A 569 6.61 -6.59 -6.84
C ILE A 569 6.52 -5.55 -7.95
N LEU A 570 7.02 -5.95 -9.10
CA LEU A 570 6.92 -5.26 -10.38
C LEU A 570 6.36 -6.26 -11.39
N LEU A 571 5.36 -5.85 -12.15
CA LEU A 571 4.79 -6.65 -13.21
C LEU A 571 5.10 -6.01 -14.56
N THR A 572 5.67 -6.79 -15.46
CA THR A 572 5.80 -6.40 -16.87
C THR A 572 4.85 -7.24 -17.72
N LYS A 573 4.80 -6.93 -19.01
CA LYS A 573 4.10 -7.76 -19.99
C LYS A 573 4.54 -9.22 -19.94
N THR A 574 5.83 -9.45 -19.73
CA THR A 574 6.49 -10.76 -19.86
C THR A 574 6.70 -11.49 -18.54
N LEU A 575 6.98 -10.78 -17.45
CA LEU A 575 7.46 -11.38 -16.20
C LEU A 575 6.85 -10.71 -14.96
N LEU A 576 6.79 -11.47 -13.88
CA LEU A 576 6.59 -10.94 -12.53
C LEU A 576 7.95 -10.89 -11.83
N PHE A 577 8.27 -9.76 -11.21
CA PHE A 577 9.47 -9.61 -10.41
C PHE A 577 9.14 -9.46 -8.93
N ALA A 578 9.96 -10.04 -8.06
CA ALA A 578 9.78 -9.98 -6.61
C ALA A 578 11.12 -9.91 -5.87
N GLY A 579 11.28 -8.91 -4.99
CA GLY A 579 12.43 -8.80 -4.10
C GLY A 579 12.12 -9.29 -2.68
N GLU A 580 13.15 -9.76 -1.99
CA GLU A 580 13.07 -10.03 -0.55
C GLU A 580 13.31 -8.73 0.23
N ARG A 581 12.31 -8.36 1.04
CA ARG A 581 12.27 -7.05 1.70
C ARG A 581 13.10 -7.02 3.00
N ALA A 582 13.81 -5.91 3.21
CA ALA A 582 14.51 -5.60 4.45
C ALA A 582 13.57 -5.57 5.67
N GLY A 583 14.10 -5.97 6.83
CA GLY A 583 13.37 -5.93 8.11
C GLY A 583 12.72 -7.24 8.55
N ALA A 584 12.66 -8.26 7.68
CA ALA A 584 12.42 -9.63 8.13
C ALA A 584 13.75 -10.27 8.54
N ALA A 585 13.74 -10.95 9.69
CA ALA A 585 14.82 -11.89 10.00
C ALA A 585 14.88 -12.92 8.86
N ASP A 586 16.09 -13.23 8.41
CA ASP A 586 16.38 -14.23 7.38
C ASP A 586 16.09 -13.82 5.91
N ALA A 587 15.67 -12.59 5.62
CA ALA A 587 15.58 -12.11 4.23
C ALA A 587 16.97 -11.96 3.60
N SER A 588 17.13 -12.50 2.40
CA SER A 588 18.36 -12.47 1.61
C SER A 588 18.27 -11.42 0.50
N PRO A 589 19.37 -10.82 0.04
CA PRO A 589 19.34 -9.76 -0.97
C PRO A 589 19.17 -10.36 -2.37
N ILE A 590 18.01 -10.98 -2.62
CA ILE A 590 17.69 -11.69 -3.85
C ILE A 590 16.50 -11.02 -4.54
N PHE A 591 16.62 -10.84 -5.85
CA PHE A 591 15.55 -10.40 -6.74
C PHE A 591 15.21 -11.50 -7.74
N ARG A 592 13.94 -11.91 -7.78
CA ARG A 592 13.49 -13.04 -8.60
C ARG A 592 12.68 -12.56 -9.79
N ALA A 593 12.95 -13.15 -10.95
CA ALA A 593 12.09 -13.09 -12.13
C ALA A 593 11.27 -14.38 -12.21
N ILE A 594 9.95 -14.24 -12.32
CA ILE A 594 8.97 -15.31 -12.18
C ILE A 594 8.10 -15.32 -13.45
N ASP A 595 7.85 -16.51 -13.97
CA ASP A 595 6.81 -16.72 -14.98
C ASP A 595 5.46 -16.39 -14.34
N LYS A 596 4.83 -15.32 -14.83
CA LYS A 596 3.61 -14.78 -14.24
C LYS A 596 2.39 -15.71 -14.44
N GLN A 597 2.45 -16.69 -15.34
CA GLN A 597 1.37 -17.65 -15.59
C GLN A 597 1.49 -18.90 -14.72
N THR A 598 2.71 -19.35 -14.44
CA THR A 598 2.95 -20.62 -13.73
C THR A 598 3.47 -20.46 -12.29
N GLY A 599 4.06 -19.31 -11.97
CA GLY A 599 4.78 -19.08 -10.72
C GLY A 599 6.20 -19.66 -10.71
N GLU A 600 6.69 -20.21 -11.82
CA GLU A 600 8.04 -20.75 -11.92
C GLU A 600 9.09 -19.64 -11.83
N ILE A 601 10.14 -19.85 -11.04
CA ILE A 601 11.28 -18.92 -10.95
C ILE A 601 12.17 -19.14 -12.17
N ILE A 602 12.27 -18.13 -13.02
CA ILE A 602 13.05 -18.16 -14.26
C ILE A 602 14.50 -17.76 -14.02
N ALA A 603 14.72 -16.74 -13.18
CA ALA A 603 16.04 -16.28 -12.80
C ALA A 603 16.04 -15.69 -11.39
N GLU A 604 17.20 -15.78 -10.74
CA GLU A 604 17.50 -15.10 -9.49
C GLU A 604 18.71 -14.19 -9.71
N MET A 605 18.64 -12.98 -9.16
CA MET A 605 19.66 -11.95 -9.28
C MET A 605 20.06 -11.48 -7.88
N ASP A 606 21.36 -11.30 -7.68
CA ASP A 606 21.87 -10.72 -6.45
C ASP A 606 21.61 -9.21 -6.41
N LEU A 607 21.06 -8.74 -5.29
CA LEU A 607 20.98 -7.34 -4.93
C LEU A 607 22.17 -6.96 -4.04
N PRO A 608 22.66 -5.71 -4.07
CA PRO A 608 23.68 -5.25 -3.13
C PRO A 608 23.22 -5.28 -1.66
N SER A 609 21.90 -5.23 -1.42
CA SER A 609 21.25 -5.29 -0.11
C SER A 609 19.77 -5.66 -0.28
N ASN A 610 19.06 -5.87 0.82
CA ASN A 610 17.64 -6.25 0.76
C ASN A 610 16.80 -5.11 0.17
N GLN A 611 15.70 -5.48 -0.49
CA GLN A 611 14.78 -4.52 -1.09
C GLN A 611 14.14 -3.64 0.02
N THR A 612 14.10 -2.32 -0.17
CA THR A 612 13.51 -1.36 0.78
C THR A 612 12.37 -0.57 0.15
N GLY A 613 12.58 -0.05 -1.07
CA GLY A 613 11.55 0.54 -1.94
C GLY A 613 10.92 -0.50 -2.86
N LEU A 614 9.85 -0.15 -3.58
CA LEU A 614 9.23 -1.08 -4.52
C LEU A 614 9.97 -1.04 -5.86
N PRO A 615 10.17 -2.20 -6.53
CA PRO A 615 10.79 -2.22 -7.85
C PRO A 615 9.89 -1.55 -8.88
N PHE A 616 10.49 -0.83 -9.82
CA PHE A 616 9.83 -0.19 -10.95
C PHE A 616 10.70 -0.35 -12.21
N THR A 617 10.11 -0.11 -13.38
CA THR A 617 10.82 -0.19 -14.66
C THR A 617 10.51 1.02 -15.52
N TYR A 618 11.45 1.39 -16.36
CA TYR A 618 11.29 2.47 -17.33
C TYR A 618 12.14 2.18 -18.57
N GLU A 619 11.84 2.85 -19.67
CA GLU A 619 12.66 2.85 -20.89
C GLU A 619 13.22 4.24 -21.14
N HIS A 620 14.53 4.33 -21.31
CA HIS A 620 15.19 5.57 -21.71
C HIS A 620 16.19 5.30 -22.83
N GLU A 621 16.18 6.13 -23.87
CA GLU A 621 17.02 5.96 -25.07
C GLU A 621 16.97 4.56 -25.70
N GLY A 622 15.78 3.91 -25.66
CA GLY A 622 15.55 2.57 -26.21
C GLY A 622 16.11 1.42 -25.36
N LYS A 623 16.53 1.70 -24.13
CA LYS A 623 17.00 0.71 -23.15
C LYS A 623 16.04 0.63 -21.97
N GLN A 624 15.58 -0.57 -21.66
CA GLN A 624 14.78 -0.84 -20.48
C GLN A 624 15.68 -0.99 -19.25
N TYR A 625 15.25 -0.34 -18.16
CA TYR A 625 15.87 -0.39 -16.85
C TYR A 625 14.89 -0.96 -15.83
N ILE A 626 15.40 -1.66 -14.82
CA ILE A 626 14.67 -2.02 -13.61
C ILE A 626 15.42 -1.44 -12.42
N ALA A 627 14.74 -0.65 -11.59
CA ALA A 627 15.39 0.00 -10.45
C ALA A 627 14.57 -0.14 -9.16
N MET A 628 15.26 -0.05 -8.02
CA MET A 628 14.66 -0.08 -6.69
C MET A 628 15.63 0.45 -5.63
N PHE A 629 15.10 0.96 -4.52
CA PHE A 629 15.92 1.20 -3.34
C PHE A 629 16.23 -0.12 -2.62
N VAL A 630 17.49 -0.32 -2.25
CA VAL A 630 17.98 -1.41 -1.42
C VAL A 630 18.67 -0.87 -0.17
N GLY A 631 18.69 -1.65 0.91
CA GLY A 631 19.31 -1.27 2.17
C GLY A 631 19.06 -2.29 3.30
N GLY A 632 19.30 -1.88 4.54
CA GLY A 632 19.07 -2.68 5.73
C GLY A 632 20.30 -3.50 6.14
N GLY A 633 20.21 -4.23 7.26
CA GLY A 633 21.32 -5.05 7.77
C GLY A 633 22.58 -4.24 8.16
N GLY A 634 22.45 -2.93 8.35
CA GLY A 634 23.56 -2.01 8.59
C GLY A 634 24.10 -1.32 7.33
N ASN A 635 23.59 -1.66 6.14
CA ASN A 635 23.95 -1.00 4.88
C ASN A 635 23.05 0.22 4.62
N PRO A 636 23.63 1.41 4.36
CA PRO A 636 22.86 2.59 3.96
C PRO A 636 21.97 2.32 2.75
N ALA A 637 20.84 3.02 2.68
CA ALA A 637 19.95 2.92 1.54
C ALA A 637 20.61 3.49 0.28
N GLU A 638 20.41 2.82 -0.85
CA GLU A 638 20.86 3.27 -2.17
C GLU A 638 19.83 2.87 -3.24
N LEU A 639 19.73 3.67 -4.30
CA LEU A 639 18.98 3.33 -5.49
C LEU A 639 19.90 2.56 -6.43
N VAL A 640 19.47 1.38 -6.86
CA VAL A 640 20.21 0.53 -7.80
C VAL A 640 19.38 0.36 -9.06
N SER A 641 20.02 0.45 -10.22
CA SER A 641 19.38 0.27 -11.52
C SER A 641 20.07 -0.81 -12.32
N TYR A 642 19.28 -1.69 -12.93
CA TYR A 642 19.71 -2.85 -13.72
C TYR A 642 19.26 -2.69 -15.16
N SER A 643 20.07 -3.16 -16.11
CA SER A 643 19.71 -3.20 -17.53
C SER A 643 20.43 -4.35 -18.23
N LEU A 644 19.97 -4.72 -19.43
CA LEU A 644 20.72 -5.66 -20.28
C LEU A 644 22.07 -5.03 -20.70
N PRO A 645 23.12 -5.84 -20.97
CA PRO A 645 24.46 -5.33 -21.32
C PRO A 645 24.50 -4.40 -22.54
#